data_AF-A0A353B8B8-F1
#
_entry.id   AF-A0A353B8B8-F1
#
_cell.length_a   1.000
_cell.length_b   1.000
_cell.length_c   1.000
_cell.angle_alpha   90.00
_cell.angle_beta   90.00
_cell.angle_gamma   90.00
#
_symmetry.space_group_name_H-M   'P 1'
#
loop_
_entity.id
_entity.type
_entity.pdbx_description
1 polymer ?
#
loop_
_entity_poly.entity_id
_entity_poly.type
_entity_poly.pdbx_seq_one_letter_code
_entity_poly.pdbx_strand_id
1 'polypeptide(L)'
;MPYEVFISYSRSEDVAHLGPEYKTFVEQYLRYLTFLDIDDIRASENWRDEIQAALQPDGAVKPYVLLIATPQAVEQPTNITDELRIAREFDLPIVAVEYAPKLARQLVGTNDIHFIEAHTEFSDYRLSRATKRKLEHALDSHVLQFLDERRRHAREWSNNQLPQTRFWDQSLDTYFPPPTDERNGSVALLASGGSGKTVLTATKISQLLSDPSYYPVVIAPDRHHDLRAGCRSILEQLHGASTSLAEKCEYWRNPPTDSHLAGRSRRIVFVVDGLDRFADPADPNQEGLRTTLNTLADAAPIYITCRKEVWDAWYQGKVSVETCEIENLPRDQVIGLLDAHTRFKSDETVASPIVSIPFFLDLAIRHSQNWPNFPNTEYKFLAQVWNTITQPSDDSSDHEGDGRSWLLEAIGEQQLNQLSYEVEVGPKWFSEKQGYLTEYATVLTRLLDEGVLTVRSSLGGRLMRQRHDLLDNHVMVRSVLASNERSAAIAELCERCGKDCGWSLLSSLVQALHELGEYDELAKLFDNFLAILDHKKFKNIDSAMTKSWAVTHVLKAKFELLFPFMLEALEGQRADSLDPEDDSHVALVRSTIRKPTYITQEAASTLGSAFAVPPEGIDSEKSIHVLKSCLNKFTYRGRFIEALARFSSAEAFEVLTQYANEQLALLKHSPPTKNSDPRSLLYLVQASGLLLWDFDKTSDLLNRIRFQPEIPAIVRRVATEALHRLDPRVELLPRTEEEILEELELYETPKEKKQYTDWRIVTDYARYIRSTFAERSYSSAIRDRLVEMLNHDQNFARREVALALSNFTGPKMRDALLNEILEEGIPSEVRQGCLQGLRDQLLRLPASEERQLYRLLLLRASLFAKARGQIVTSRGLLELSTDESALETDLWIADSQAVEVVDAPPRGFSEEEVNIDHSLKPGDLVARCIDEHLASGRDVENWEQKYRFTSIKCAGQRFVATLAETTWSLAQHFHEALRLTPEKWLHTMEGSKDWIEPLPLGACQLPGLAVVHAIAVTADQPPRTLLARRSQKSEYAPGHWSLSFEEQLTDRDFHAQATFKNCALRGLEEEFGIPAHECSFTLLTALQELNIMNLGVVGLVSIALTAKECEKIIREQSNWEIDDFEFIEVTKTSLSEISFADHQTLTPLHPTTSLRARILERFFYR
;
A
#
# COMPACT_ATOMS: atom_id res chain seq x y z
N MET A 1 -32.43 3.07 -2.05
CA MET A 1 -31.82 2.33 -0.93
C MET A 1 -32.46 0.96 -0.91
N PRO A 2 -31.68 -0.13 -0.83
CA PRO A 2 -32.19 -1.49 -0.91
C PRO A 2 -33.03 -1.86 0.34
N TYR A 3 -34.18 -2.49 0.13
CA TYR A 3 -35.05 -2.98 1.21
C TYR A 3 -34.55 -4.32 1.77
N GLU A 4 -34.70 -4.54 3.08
CA GLU A 4 -34.20 -5.73 3.80
C GLU A 4 -35.30 -6.74 4.12
N VAL A 5 -36.54 -6.27 4.27
CA VAL A 5 -37.71 -7.12 4.54
C VAL A 5 -38.81 -6.77 3.55
N PHE A 6 -39.35 -7.77 2.86
CA PHE A 6 -40.48 -7.63 1.96
C PHE A 6 -41.71 -8.22 2.64
N ILE A 7 -42.75 -7.42 2.84
CA ILE A 7 -43.99 -7.89 3.50
C ILE A 7 -45.00 -8.32 2.45
N SER A 8 -45.37 -9.61 2.49
CA SER A 8 -46.47 -10.15 1.69
C SER A 8 -47.70 -10.41 2.57
N TYR A 9 -48.84 -9.85 2.20
CA TYR A 9 -50.06 -9.84 3.03
C TYR A 9 -51.34 -9.75 2.19
N SER A 10 -52.48 -10.07 2.81
CA SER A 10 -53.79 -9.91 2.18
C SER A 10 -54.25 -8.46 2.23
N ARG A 11 -54.64 -7.93 1.07
CA ARG A 11 -55.18 -6.57 0.89
C ARG A 11 -56.71 -6.50 1.12
N SER A 12 -57.31 -7.57 1.66
CA SER A 12 -58.75 -7.58 2.02
C SER A 12 -59.02 -6.56 3.13
N GLU A 13 -60.15 -5.82 3.05
CA GLU A 13 -60.51 -4.74 3.99
C GLU A 13 -60.38 -5.16 5.47
N ASP A 14 -60.73 -6.40 5.80
CA ASP A 14 -60.71 -6.93 7.17
C ASP A 14 -59.30 -7.03 7.78
N VAL A 15 -58.27 -7.15 6.94
CA VAL A 15 -56.87 -7.43 7.36
C VAL A 15 -55.84 -6.51 6.71
N ALA A 16 -56.25 -5.57 5.87
CA ALA A 16 -55.36 -4.64 5.16
C ALA A 16 -54.50 -3.80 6.11
N HIS A 17 -54.99 -3.53 7.32
CA HIS A 17 -54.26 -2.79 8.36
C HIS A 17 -53.00 -3.51 8.87
N LEU A 18 -52.90 -4.83 8.67
CA LEU A 18 -51.76 -5.63 9.15
C LEU A 18 -50.45 -5.28 8.43
N GLY A 19 -50.48 -5.08 7.12
CA GLY A 19 -49.27 -4.75 6.34
C GLY A 19 -48.56 -3.51 6.92
N PRO A 20 -49.24 -2.36 7.04
CA PRO A 20 -48.69 -1.17 7.69
C PRO A 20 -48.28 -1.36 9.16
N GLU A 21 -49.02 -2.16 9.94
CA GLU A 21 -48.68 -2.44 11.35
C GLU A 21 -47.35 -3.20 11.46
N TYR A 22 -47.16 -4.26 10.67
CA TYR A 22 -45.91 -5.01 10.64
C TYR A 22 -44.77 -4.19 10.05
N LYS A 23 -45.02 -3.40 8.99
CA LYS A 23 -44.02 -2.46 8.46
C LYS A 23 -43.52 -1.51 9.54
N THR A 24 -44.44 -0.87 10.24
CA THR A 24 -44.14 0.04 11.35
C THR A 24 -43.34 -0.67 12.46
N PHE A 25 -43.72 -1.91 12.81
CA PHE A 25 -42.99 -2.70 13.78
C PHE A 25 -41.55 -2.98 13.33
N VAL A 26 -41.38 -3.51 12.12
CA VAL A 26 -40.07 -3.91 11.57
C VAL A 26 -39.16 -2.68 11.38
N GLU A 27 -39.66 -1.58 10.85
CA GLU A 27 -38.87 -0.35 10.64
C GLU A 27 -38.54 0.37 11.96
N GLN A 28 -39.53 0.58 12.84
CA GLN A 28 -39.34 1.40 14.04
C GLN A 28 -38.68 0.64 15.19
N TYR A 29 -39.02 -0.65 15.35
CA TYR A 29 -38.56 -1.44 16.49
C TYR A 29 -37.39 -2.36 16.15
N LEU A 30 -37.30 -2.84 14.91
CA LEU A 30 -36.23 -3.73 14.48
C LEU A 30 -35.20 -3.04 13.57
N ARG A 31 -35.48 -1.82 13.12
CA ARG A 31 -34.58 -1.01 12.27
C ARG A 31 -34.22 -1.68 10.95
N TYR A 32 -35.14 -2.46 10.37
CA TYR A 32 -34.99 -2.98 9.01
C TYR A 32 -35.78 -2.12 8.02
N LEU A 33 -35.18 -1.72 6.90
CA LEU A 33 -35.97 -1.09 5.83
C LEU A 33 -36.91 -2.11 5.21
N THR A 34 -38.19 -1.72 5.12
CA THR A 34 -39.23 -2.67 4.76
C THR A 34 -39.96 -2.23 3.50
N PHE A 35 -39.97 -3.10 2.50
CA PHE A 35 -40.82 -2.94 1.34
C PHE A 35 -42.21 -3.46 1.63
N LEU A 36 -43.22 -2.61 1.37
CA LEU A 36 -44.62 -2.96 1.45
C LEU A 36 -45.31 -2.37 0.21
N ASP A 37 -45.86 -3.25 -0.61
CA ASP A 37 -46.56 -2.87 -1.84
C ASP A 37 -48.00 -2.41 -1.50
N ILE A 38 -48.35 -1.16 -1.85
CA ILE A 38 -49.61 -0.49 -1.48
C ILE A 38 -50.57 -0.38 -2.68
N ASP A 39 -51.87 -0.21 -2.40
CA ASP A 39 -53.05 -0.52 -3.25
C ASP A 39 -53.20 0.18 -4.63
N ASP A 40 -52.27 1.01 -5.11
CA ASP A 40 -52.45 1.82 -6.34
C ASP A 40 -51.76 1.26 -7.60
N ILE A 41 -51.04 0.14 -7.51
CA ILE A 41 -50.34 -0.51 -8.63
C ILE A 41 -50.81 -1.97 -8.74
N ARG A 42 -50.76 -2.58 -9.92
CA ARG A 42 -50.98 -4.03 -10.04
C ARG A 42 -49.98 -4.73 -9.11
N ALA A 43 -50.50 -5.39 -8.07
CA ALA A 43 -49.70 -6.02 -7.04
C ALA A 43 -48.58 -6.86 -7.66
N SER A 44 -47.38 -6.80 -7.08
CA SER A 44 -46.14 -7.48 -7.50
C SER A 44 -45.34 -6.90 -8.67
N GLU A 45 -45.80 -5.85 -9.37
CA GLU A 45 -45.04 -5.24 -10.48
C GLU A 45 -43.68 -4.69 -10.01
N ASN A 46 -43.62 -4.08 -8.82
CA ASN A 46 -42.39 -3.48 -8.29
C ASN A 46 -41.55 -4.47 -7.45
N TRP A 47 -42.09 -5.62 -7.03
CA TRP A 47 -41.36 -6.58 -6.18
C TRP A 47 -40.07 -7.06 -6.85
N ARG A 48 -40.13 -7.38 -8.15
CA ARG A 48 -38.97 -7.90 -8.89
C ARG A 48 -37.87 -6.84 -9.00
N ASP A 49 -38.22 -5.62 -9.38
CA ASP A 49 -37.26 -4.54 -9.55
C ASP A 49 -36.62 -4.14 -8.22
N GLU A 50 -37.41 -4.09 -7.14
CA GLU A 50 -36.93 -3.75 -5.81
C GLU A 50 -36.13 -4.89 -5.16
N ILE A 51 -36.48 -6.16 -5.41
CA ILE A 51 -35.65 -7.30 -5.00
C ILE A 51 -34.34 -7.30 -5.78
N GLN A 52 -34.35 -7.04 -7.08
CA GLN A 52 -33.12 -6.92 -7.88
C GLN A 52 -32.26 -5.74 -7.42
N ALA A 53 -32.87 -4.62 -7.08
CA ALA A 53 -32.18 -3.47 -6.48
C ALA A 53 -31.65 -3.78 -5.07
N ALA A 54 -32.34 -4.65 -4.31
CA ALA A 54 -31.89 -5.12 -3.00
C ALA A 54 -30.76 -6.15 -3.08
N LEU A 55 -30.74 -6.97 -4.13
CA LEU A 55 -29.74 -8.00 -4.42
C LEU A 55 -28.56 -7.45 -5.25
N GLN A 56 -28.20 -6.18 -5.09
CA GLN A 56 -27.05 -5.55 -5.76
C GLN A 56 -25.79 -6.45 -5.75
N PRO A 57 -24.86 -6.30 -6.72
CA PRO A 57 -24.00 -7.38 -7.23
C PRO A 57 -23.03 -8.06 -6.23
N ASP A 58 -22.89 -7.54 -5.01
CA ASP A 58 -22.02 -8.04 -3.95
C ASP A 58 -22.78 -8.61 -2.73
N GLY A 59 -24.12 -8.56 -2.71
CA GLY A 59 -24.93 -8.80 -1.51
C GLY A 59 -24.93 -10.24 -1.01
N ALA A 60 -24.05 -10.56 -0.05
CA ALA A 60 -24.03 -11.85 0.65
C ALA A 60 -25.29 -12.09 1.52
N VAL A 61 -26.09 -11.06 1.81
CA VAL A 61 -27.28 -11.15 2.67
C VAL A 61 -28.53 -10.97 1.83
N LYS A 62 -29.31 -12.04 1.67
CA LYS A 62 -30.60 -12.01 0.97
C LYS A 62 -31.67 -11.33 1.83
N PRO A 63 -32.54 -10.49 1.26
CA PRO A 63 -33.66 -9.92 2.00
C PRO A 63 -34.66 -11.00 2.43
N TYR A 64 -35.34 -10.78 3.54
CA TYR A 64 -36.37 -11.68 4.05
C TYR A 64 -37.72 -11.38 3.44
N VAL A 65 -38.55 -12.41 3.26
CA VAL A 65 -39.99 -12.24 3.01
C VAL A 65 -40.76 -12.54 4.27
N LEU A 66 -41.44 -11.52 4.79
CA LEU A 66 -42.37 -11.65 5.90
C LEU A 66 -43.78 -11.89 5.36
N LEU A 67 -44.23 -13.15 5.42
CA LEU A 67 -45.57 -13.54 5.01
C LEU A 67 -46.55 -13.44 6.18
N ILE A 68 -47.61 -12.65 6.03
CA ILE A 68 -48.71 -12.54 7.00
C ILE A 68 -49.85 -13.46 6.56
N ALA A 69 -49.89 -14.67 7.13
CA ALA A 69 -50.86 -15.71 6.75
C ALA A 69 -52.14 -15.64 7.60
N THR A 70 -53.18 -15.01 7.05
CA THR A 70 -54.54 -14.95 7.60
C THR A 70 -55.50 -15.86 6.80
N PRO A 71 -56.70 -16.19 7.32
CA PRO A 71 -57.71 -16.93 6.54
C PRO A 71 -58.02 -16.23 5.21
N GLN A 72 -58.13 -14.90 5.22
CA GLN A 72 -58.37 -14.07 4.03
C GLN A 72 -57.21 -14.15 3.02
N ALA A 73 -55.95 -14.27 3.49
CA ALA A 73 -54.81 -14.50 2.60
C ALA A 73 -54.94 -15.81 1.83
N VAL A 74 -55.48 -16.86 2.46
CA VAL A 74 -55.71 -18.17 1.81
C VAL A 74 -56.93 -18.15 0.89
N GLU A 75 -58.01 -17.47 1.29
CA GLU A 75 -59.23 -17.35 0.49
C GLU A 75 -59.01 -16.52 -0.80
N GLN A 76 -58.12 -15.53 -0.74
CA GLN A 76 -57.82 -14.62 -1.87
C GLN A 76 -56.30 -14.46 -2.06
N PRO A 77 -55.59 -15.50 -2.54
CA PRO A 77 -54.14 -15.56 -2.50
C PRO A 77 -53.46 -14.90 -3.71
N THR A 78 -54.21 -14.33 -4.66
CA THR A 78 -53.71 -13.98 -6.00
C THR A 78 -52.41 -13.16 -5.95
N ASN A 79 -52.40 -12.06 -5.21
CA ASN A 79 -51.24 -11.17 -5.12
C ASN A 79 -50.09 -11.80 -4.30
N ILE A 80 -50.44 -12.51 -3.23
CA ILE A 80 -49.48 -13.19 -2.35
C ILE A 80 -48.76 -14.31 -3.10
N THR A 81 -49.47 -15.04 -3.97
CA THR A 81 -48.90 -16.15 -4.74
C THR A 81 -47.88 -15.64 -5.75
N ASP A 82 -48.14 -14.48 -6.36
CA ASP A 82 -47.20 -13.83 -7.28
C ASP A 82 -45.97 -13.29 -6.55
N GLU A 83 -46.14 -12.58 -5.43
CA GLU A 83 -45.04 -12.09 -4.58
C GLU A 83 -44.15 -13.25 -4.07
N LEU A 84 -44.75 -14.33 -3.59
CA LEU A 84 -44.03 -15.53 -3.14
C LEU A 84 -43.36 -16.30 -4.28
N ARG A 85 -43.94 -16.27 -5.49
CA ARG A 85 -43.30 -16.83 -6.68
C ARG A 85 -42.03 -16.06 -7.01
N ILE A 86 -42.09 -14.72 -7.02
CA ILE A 86 -40.92 -13.86 -7.21
C ILE A 86 -39.87 -14.14 -6.12
N ALA A 87 -40.28 -14.21 -4.85
CA ALA A 87 -39.37 -14.52 -3.75
C ALA A 87 -38.60 -15.83 -3.93
N ARG A 88 -39.27 -16.88 -4.43
CA ARG A 88 -38.64 -18.17 -4.73
C ARG A 88 -37.73 -18.12 -5.95
N GLU A 89 -38.07 -17.33 -6.97
CA GLU A 89 -37.20 -17.11 -8.13
C GLU A 89 -35.84 -16.54 -7.71
N PHE A 90 -35.82 -15.71 -6.65
CA PHE A 90 -34.60 -15.14 -6.05
C PHE A 90 -34.06 -15.93 -4.84
N ASP A 91 -34.66 -17.08 -4.50
CA ASP A 91 -34.29 -17.93 -3.37
C ASP A 91 -34.19 -17.15 -2.03
N LEU A 92 -35.21 -16.34 -1.75
CA LEU A 92 -35.30 -15.52 -0.54
C LEU A 92 -35.84 -16.33 0.65
N PRO A 93 -35.29 -16.16 1.87
CA PRO A 93 -35.81 -16.79 3.09
C PRO A 93 -37.19 -16.23 3.45
N ILE A 94 -38.14 -17.12 3.78
CA ILE A 94 -39.52 -16.76 4.14
C ILE A 94 -39.77 -16.99 5.64
N VAL A 95 -40.16 -15.94 6.33
CA VAL A 95 -40.68 -15.97 7.71
C VAL A 95 -42.19 -15.77 7.66
N ALA A 96 -42.95 -16.79 8.06
CA ALA A 96 -44.41 -16.74 7.99
C ALA A 96 -45.04 -16.59 9.38
N VAL A 97 -45.88 -15.58 9.54
CA VAL A 97 -46.69 -15.37 10.75
C VAL A 97 -48.10 -15.91 10.49
N GLU A 98 -48.44 -17.02 11.15
CA GLU A 98 -49.70 -17.73 10.99
C GLU A 98 -50.72 -17.31 12.07
N TYR A 99 -51.85 -16.73 11.66
CA TYR A 99 -52.96 -16.40 12.55
C TYR A 99 -53.93 -17.55 12.81
N ALA A 100 -53.81 -18.64 12.05
CA ALA A 100 -54.40 -19.93 12.35
C ALA A 100 -53.48 -21.06 11.87
N PRO A 101 -53.53 -22.25 12.47
CA PRO A 101 -52.62 -23.34 12.13
C PRO A 101 -52.67 -23.71 10.64
N LYS A 102 -51.50 -23.86 10.01
CA LYS A 102 -51.33 -24.37 8.63
C LYS A 102 -51.79 -23.42 7.52
N LEU A 103 -52.00 -22.14 7.79
CA LEU A 103 -52.39 -21.18 6.74
C LEU A 103 -51.22 -20.87 5.79
N ALA A 104 -50.02 -20.63 6.29
CA ALA A 104 -48.85 -20.35 5.46
C ALA A 104 -48.49 -21.58 4.61
N ARG A 105 -48.68 -22.80 5.13
CA ARG A 105 -48.49 -24.03 4.33
C ARG A 105 -49.40 -24.13 3.11
N GLN A 106 -50.60 -23.53 3.16
CA GLN A 106 -51.51 -23.51 2.03
C GLN A 106 -51.07 -22.49 0.95
N LEU A 107 -50.32 -21.46 1.35
CA LEU A 107 -49.81 -20.42 0.45
C LEU A 107 -48.42 -20.77 -0.13
N VAL A 108 -47.55 -21.34 0.71
CA VAL A 108 -46.12 -21.50 0.40
C VAL A 108 -45.70 -22.98 0.22
N GLY A 109 -46.53 -23.96 0.56
CA GLY A 109 -46.16 -25.39 0.53
C GLY A 109 -45.34 -25.85 1.75
N THR A 110 -44.55 -26.93 1.61
CA THR A 110 -43.93 -27.66 2.74
C THR A 110 -42.43 -27.44 2.98
N ASN A 111 -41.72 -26.66 2.16
CA ASN A 111 -40.25 -26.57 2.24
C ASN A 111 -39.77 -25.23 2.82
N ASP A 112 -38.73 -25.28 3.66
CA ASP A 112 -37.86 -24.20 4.19
C ASP A 112 -38.51 -22.85 4.53
N ILE A 113 -39.54 -22.87 5.39
CA ILE A 113 -40.18 -21.67 5.94
C ILE A 113 -40.04 -21.67 7.47
N HIS A 114 -39.70 -20.51 8.05
CA HIS A 114 -39.76 -20.33 9.50
C HIS A 114 -41.18 -19.92 9.92
N PHE A 115 -41.84 -20.74 10.72
CA PHE A 115 -43.25 -20.52 11.11
C PHE A 115 -43.35 -19.88 12.50
N ILE A 116 -44.14 -18.81 12.59
CA ILE A 116 -44.46 -18.10 13.83
C ILE A 116 -45.98 -18.15 14.03
N GLU A 117 -46.43 -18.93 15.01
CA GLU A 117 -47.84 -18.90 15.42
C GLU A 117 -48.13 -17.58 16.14
N ALA A 118 -49.05 -16.79 15.57
CA ALA A 118 -49.48 -15.52 16.10
C ALA A 118 -50.42 -15.75 17.30
N HIS A 119 -50.09 -15.15 18.43
CA HIS A 119 -50.97 -15.15 19.58
C HIS A 119 -51.94 -13.98 19.46
N THR A 120 -53.23 -14.25 19.21
CA THR A 120 -54.28 -13.23 19.19
C THR A 120 -54.91 -13.14 20.58
N GLU A 121 -54.80 -11.98 21.23
CA GLU A 121 -55.45 -11.74 22.53
C GLU A 121 -56.93 -11.32 22.36
N PHE A 122 -57.36 -10.94 21.15
CA PHE A 122 -58.72 -10.50 20.80
C PHE A 122 -59.09 -10.91 19.35
N SER A 123 -60.38 -10.84 18.99
CA SER A 123 -60.88 -11.10 17.62
C SER A 123 -60.35 -10.13 16.56
N ASP A 124 -59.72 -9.04 16.98
CA ASP A 124 -59.11 -8.04 16.13
C ASP A 124 -57.63 -8.41 15.98
N TYR A 125 -57.21 -8.77 14.78
CA TYR A 125 -55.85 -9.21 14.41
C TYR A 125 -54.76 -8.19 14.78
N ARG A 126 -54.43 -8.04 16.07
CA ARG A 126 -53.37 -7.13 16.56
C ARG A 126 -52.08 -7.88 16.83
N LEU A 127 -50.95 -7.22 16.59
CA LEU A 127 -49.62 -7.78 16.82
C LEU A 127 -49.31 -7.91 18.32
N SER A 128 -49.51 -9.10 18.90
CA SER A 128 -49.24 -9.34 20.32
C SER A 128 -47.74 -9.31 20.66
N ARG A 129 -47.43 -9.05 21.93
CA ARG A 129 -46.05 -9.01 22.44
C ARG A 129 -45.30 -10.33 22.23
N ALA A 130 -46.00 -11.47 22.30
CA ALA A 130 -45.41 -12.79 22.06
C ALA A 130 -45.04 -12.98 20.58
N THR A 131 -45.89 -12.55 19.65
CA THR A 131 -45.60 -12.59 18.21
C THR A 131 -44.44 -11.67 17.85
N LYS A 132 -44.41 -10.44 18.39
CA LYS A 132 -43.30 -9.49 18.22
C LYS A 132 -41.95 -10.11 18.59
N ARG A 133 -41.86 -10.75 19.76
CA ARG A 133 -40.62 -11.40 20.23
C ARG A 133 -40.16 -12.56 19.36
N LYS A 134 -41.10 -13.38 18.87
CA LYS A 134 -40.76 -14.50 17.97
C LYS A 134 -40.30 -14.00 16.61
N LEU A 135 -40.93 -12.94 16.09
CA LEU A 135 -40.57 -12.34 14.81
C LEU A 135 -39.19 -11.68 14.87
N GLU A 136 -38.93 -10.93 15.94
CA GLU A 136 -37.62 -10.37 16.23
C GLU A 136 -36.53 -11.47 16.28
N HIS A 137 -36.80 -12.57 17.00
CA HIS A 137 -35.86 -13.70 17.05
C HIS A 137 -35.59 -14.34 15.68
N ALA A 138 -36.62 -14.50 14.85
CA ALA A 138 -36.49 -15.10 13.53
C ALA A 138 -35.70 -14.23 12.55
N LEU A 139 -35.83 -12.90 12.65
CA LEU A 139 -35.11 -11.96 11.80
C LEU A 139 -33.66 -11.76 12.28
N ASP A 140 -33.41 -11.72 13.59
CA ASP A 140 -32.06 -11.51 14.16
C ASP A 140 -31.20 -12.78 14.24
N SER A 141 -31.76 -13.98 14.05
CA SER A 141 -31.04 -15.25 14.33
C SER A 141 -29.73 -15.41 13.56
N HIS A 142 -29.68 -14.92 12.31
CA HIS A 142 -28.47 -14.96 11.49
C HIS A 142 -27.35 -14.07 12.05
N VAL A 143 -27.67 -12.85 12.51
CA VAL A 143 -26.70 -11.96 13.15
C VAL A 143 -26.22 -12.55 14.47
N LEU A 144 -27.11 -13.17 15.25
CA LEU A 144 -26.73 -13.82 16.50
C LEU A 144 -25.78 -15.00 16.28
N GLN A 145 -26.06 -15.83 15.28
CA GLN A 145 -25.18 -16.93 14.89
C GLN A 145 -23.81 -16.41 14.43
N PHE A 146 -23.81 -15.35 13.62
CA PHE A 146 -22.58 -14.68 13.19
C PHE A 146 -21.78 -14.15 14.38
N LEU A 147 -22.42 -13.44 15.30
CA LEU A 147 -21.78 -12.88 16.50
C LEU A 147 -21.22 -14.00 17.40
N ASP A 148 -21.95 -15.09 17.60
CA ASP A 148 -21.47 -16.24 18.37
C ASP A 148 -20.27 -16.94 17.70
N GLU A 149 -20.27 -17.03 16.37
CA GLU A 149 -19.13 -17.51 15.59
C GLU A 149 -17.91 -16.59 15.73
N ARG A 150 -18.09 -15.28 15.57
CA ARG A 150 -17.02 -14.30 15.75
C ARG A 150 -16.48 -14.29 17.16
N ARG A 151 -17.33 -14.46 18.17
CA ARG A 151 -16.91 -14.61 19.56
C ARG A 151 -16.03 -15.85 19.78
N ARG A 152 -16.39 -16.98 19.16
CA ARG A 152 -15.58 -18.22 19.21
C ARG A 152 -14.22 -18.00 18.54
N HIS A 153 -14.22 -17.36 17.37
CA HIS A 153 -13.01 -17.03 16.64
C HIS A 153 -12.11 -16.05 17.43
N ALA A 154 -12.67 -15.02 18.06
CA ALA A 154 -11.93 -14.10 18.90
C ALA A 154 -11.27 -14.80 20.09
N ARG A 155 -11.92 -15.84 20.65
CA ARG A 155 -11.34 -16.68 21.72
C ARG A 155 -10.17 -17.51 21.21
N GLU A 156 -10.32 -18.16 20.06
CA GLU A 156 -9.23 -18.91 19.41
C GLU A 156 -8.04 -18.01 19.09
N TRP A 157 -8.30 -16.86 18.46
CA TRP A 157 -7.28 -15.87 18.15
C TRP A 157 -6.57 -15.38 19.42
N SER A 158 -7.31 -14.97 20.46
CA SER A 158 -6.74 -14.50 21.71
C SER A 158 -5.85 -15.57 22.36
N ASN A 159 -6.29 -16.83 22.40
CA ASN A 159 -5.49 -17.93 22.94
C ASN A 159 -4.20 -18.18 22.14
N ASN A 160 -4.24 -18.02 20.82
CA ASN A 160 -3.07 -18.20 19.96
C ASN A 160 -2.05 -17.06 20.07
N GLN A 161 -2.51 -15.84 20.37
CA GLN A 161 -1.63 -14.68 20.51
C GLN A 161 -1.04 -14.53 21.92
N LEU A 162 -1.66 -15.13 22.93
CA LEU A 162 -1.22 -15.01 24.32
C LEU A 162 0.03 -15.88 24.56
N PRO A 163 1.16 -15.27 25.00
CA PRO A 163 2.34 -16.01 25.39
C PRO A 163 2.07 -16.82 26.68
N GLN A 164 2.90 -17.83 26.92
CA GLN A 164 2.84 -18.61 28.17
C GLN A 164 3.07 -17.73 29.41
N THR A 165 3.96 -16.74 29.29
CA THR A 165 4.26 -15.79 30.36
C THR A 165 3.57 -14.46 30.09
N ARG A 166 2.76 -13.98 31.03
CA ARG A 166 2.09 -12.68 30.89
C ARG A 166 3.07 -11.56 31.20
N PHE A 167 3.33 -10.70 30.20
CA PHE A 167 4.26 -9.57 30.35
C PHE A 167 3.60 -8.31 30.87
N TRP A 168 2.27 -8.19 30.76
CA TRP A 168 1.52 -6.96 31.05
C TRP A 168 0.76 -7.11 32.37
N ASP A 169 1.37 -6.65 33.47
CA ASP A 169 0.76 -6.61 34.82
C ASP A 169 0.11 -5.25 35.14
N GLN A 170 0.32 -4.24 34.28
CA GLN A 170 -0.30 -2.92 34.42
C GLN A 170 -1.82 -2.99 34.19
N SER A 171 -2.55 -2.04 34.79
CA SER A 171 -3.98 -1.90 34.49
C SER A 171 -4.16 -1.69 33.00
N LEU A 172 -4.89 -2.60 32.35
CA LEU A 172 -5.24 -2.48 30.93
C LEU A 172 -5.98 -1.16 30.64
N ASP A 173 -6.58 -0.54 31.65
CA ASP A 173 -7.28 0.74 31.54
C ASP A 173 -6.36 1.90 31.13
N THR A 174 -5.03 1.78 31.33
CA THR A 174 -4.05 2.75 30.83
C THR A 174 -3.97 2.77 29.31
N TYR A 175 -4.17 1.62 28.67
CA TYR A 175 -4.05 1.45 27.21
C TYR A 175 -5.39 1.42 26.50
N PHE A 176 -6.45 1.01 27.21
CA PHE A 176 -7.81 0.93 26.70
C PHE A 176 -8.70 1.85 27.52
N PRO A 177 -8.83 3.12 27.12
CA PRO A 177 -9.61 4.10 27.86
C PRO A 177 -11.07 3.63 27.99
N PRO A 178 -11.72 3.89 29.13
CA PRO A 178 -13.13 3.58 29.29
C PRO A 178 -13.95 4.41 28.29
N PRO A 179 -15.08 3.87 27.76
CA PRO A 179 -15.95 4.62 26.87
C PRO A 179 -16.47 5.87 27.59
N THR A 180 -16.35 7.04 26.96
CA THR A 180 -16.88 8.33 27.44
C THR A 180 -18.10 8.74 26.61
N ASP A 181 -18.89 9.71 27.10
CA ASP A 181 -20.10 10.19 26.40
C ASP A 181 -19.80 10.78 25.00
N GLU A 182 -18.55 11.21 24.73
CA GLU A 182 -18.13 11.77 23.43
C GLU A 182 -17.41 10.76 22.53
N ARG A 183 -16.87 9.65 23.06
CA ARG A 183 -16.08 8.66 22.30
C ARG A 183 -16.29 7.24 22.82
N ASN A 184 -16.53 6.30 21.90
CA ASN A 184 -16.80 4.88 22.17
C ASN A 184 -15.64 4.08 22.84
N GLY A 185 -14.59 4.70 23.41
CA GLY A 185 -13.43 3.98 23.96
C GLY A 185 -12.54 3.33 22.88
N SER A 186 -12.58 3.90 21.67
CA SER A 186 -11.80 3.44 20.52
C SER A 186 -10.36 3.92 20.59
N VAL A 187 -9.40 3.01 20.40
CA VAL A 187 -7.97 3.30 20.56
C VAL A 187 -7.11 2.61 19.49
N ALA A 188 -6.10 3.32 19.01
CA ALA A 188 -5.00 2.82 18.22
C ALA A 188 -3.73 2.71 19.09
N LEU A 189 -3.27 1.48 19.26
CA LEU A 189 -2.04 1.13 19.96
C LEU A 189 -0.86 1.25 18.99
N LEU A 190 0.04 2.18 19.27
CA LEU A 190 1.13 2.57 18.38
C LEU A 190 2.48 2.21 19.01
N ALA A 191 3.30 1.44 18.30
CA ALA A 191 4.65 1.10 18.73
C ALA A 191 5.44 0.47 17.58
N SER A 192 6.75 0.27 17.75
CA SER A 192 7.57 -0.50 16.80
C SER A 192 7.13 -1.98 16.71
N GLY A 193 7.73 -2.72 15.78
CA GLY A 193 7.57 -4.18 15.71
C GLY A 193 7.99 -4.84 17.03
N GLY A 194 7.31 -5.90 17.44
CA GLY A 194 7.69 -6.66 18.64
C GLY A 194 7.35 -6.02 20.00
N SER A 195 6.81 -4.80 20.04
CA SER A 195 6.42 -4.12 21.30
C SER A 195 5.22 -4.75 22.03
N GLY A 196 4.72 -5.91 21.61
CA GLY A 196 3.66 -6.63 22.31
C GLY A 196 2.24 -6.10 22.10
N LYS A 197 2.00 -5.22 21.13
CA LYS A 197 0.67 -4.64 20.83
C LYS A 197 -0.43 -5.70 20.69
N THR A 198 -0.19 -6.69 19.84
CA THR A 198 -1.10 -7.83 19.60
C THR A 198 -1.38 -8.61 20.88
N VAL A 199 -0.36 -8.84 21.70
CA VAL A 199 -0.49 -9.55 23.00
C VAL A 199 -1.34 -8.74 23.98
N LEU A 200 -1.11 -7.43 24.04
CA LEU A 200 -1.86 -6.52 24.90
C LEU A 200 -3.35 -6.49 24.51
N THR A 201 -3.64 -6.38 23.21
CA THR A 201 -5.00 -6.49 22.67
C THR A 201 -5.61 -7.87 22.95
N ALA A 202 -4.88 -8.96 22.72
CA ALA A 202 -5.34 -10.31 23.03
C ALA A 202 -5.66 -10.50 24.52
N THR A 203 -4.91 -9.86 25.42
CA THR A 203 -5.16 -9.86 26.87
C THR A 203 -6.47 -9.14 27.19
N LYS A 204 -6.70 -7.95 26.60
CA LYS A 204 -7.97 -7.22 26.76
C LYS A 204 -9.16 -8.03 26.23
N ILE A 205 -9.00 -8.69 25.09
CA ILE A 205 -10.07 -9.50 24.48
C ILE A 205 -10.38 -10.72 25.35
N SER A 206 -9.37 -11.38 25.91
CA SER A 206 -9.56 -12.46 26.88
C SER A 206 -10.36 -11.99 28.11
N GLN A 207 -10.06 -10.79 28.63
CA GLN A 207 -10.82 -10.18 29.72
C GLN A 207 -12.28 -9.91 29.31
N LEU A 208 -12.53 -9.30 28.15
CA LEU A 208 -13.88 -9.02 27.65
C LEU A 208 -14.69 -10.30 27.43
N LEU A 209 -14.06 -11.36 26.94
CA LEU A 209 -14.70 -12.66 26.68
C LEU A 209 -15.19 -13.36 27.96
N SER A 210 -14.74 -12.94 29.14
CA SER A 210 -15.26 -13.41 30.43
C SER A 210 -16.69 -12.94 30.72
N ASP A 211 -17.12 -11.83 30.11
CA ASP A 211 -18.48 -11.31 30.20
C ASP A 211 -19.30 -11.77 28.99
N PRO A 212 -20.42 -12.51 29.18
CA PRO A 212 -21.26 -12.99 28.09
C PRO A 212 -21.90 -11.88 27.25
N SER A 213 -21.90 -10.62 27.69
CA SER A 213 -22.41 -9.49 26.91
C SER A 213 -21.47 -9.01 25.80
N TYR A 214 -20.18 -9.32 25.85
CA TYR A 214 -19.21 -8.81 24.86
C TYR A 214 -19.02 -9.74 23.65
N TYR A 215 -19.02 -9.14 22.47
CA TYR A 215 -18.85 -9.83 21.18
C TYR A 215 -17.70 -9.19 20.39
N PRO A 216 -16.45 -9.61 20.65
CA PRO A 216 -15.31 -9.10 19.91
C PRO A 216 -15.29 -9.66 18.49
N VAL A 217 -15.05 -8.80 17.51
CA VAL A 217 -14.93 -9.14 16.10
C VAL A 217 -13.49 -8.83 15.68
N VAL A 218 -12.70 -9.89 15.50
CA VAL A 218 -11.26 -9.78 15.19
C VAL A 218 -11.02 -9.82 13.68
N ILE A 219 -10.23 -8.87 13.22
CA ILE A 219 -9.81 -8.69 11.84
C ILE A 219 -8.27 -8.74 11.83
N ALA A 220 -7.72 -9.86 11.36
CA ALA A 220 -6.28 -10.17 11.40
C ALA A 220 -5.74 -10.59 10.00
N PRO A 221 -4.43 -10.38 9.70
CA PRO A 221 -3.88 -10.47 8.35
C PRO A 221 -3.80 -11.89 7.79
N ASP A 222 -3.79 -12.89 8.67
CA ASP A 222 -3.68 -14.31 8.34
C ASP A 222 -4.96 -14.90 7.72
N ARG A 223 -6.07 -14.16 7.70
CA ARG A 223 -7.38 -14.68 7.29
C ARG A 223 -8.12 -13.88 6.23
N HIS A 224 -7.64 -12.70 5.84
CA HIS A 224 -8.30 -11.86 4.85
C HIS A 224 -7.27 -11.20 3.92
N HIS A 225 -7.39 -11.50 2.62
CA HIS A 225 -6.50 -10.96 1.58
C HIS A 225 -6.74 -9.47 1.26
N ASP A 226 -7.78 -8.84 1.84
CA ASP A 226 -7.95 -7.40 1.82
C ASP A 226 -8.77 -6.98 3.06
N LEU A 227 -8.21 -6.10 3.90
CA LEU A 227 -8.89 -5.55 5.08
C LEU A 227 -10.20 -4.87 4.66
N ARG A 228 -10.29 -4.34 3.44
CA ARG A 228 -11.49 -3.69 2.92
C ARG A 228 -12.59 -4.68 2.58
N ALA A 229 -12.27 -5.78 1.89
CA ALA A 229 -13.22 -6.86 1.63
C ALA A 229 -13.66 -7.54 2.94
N GLY A 230 -12.73 -7.76 3.88
CA GLY A 230 -13.02 -8.32 5.19
C GLY A 230 -13.94 -7.43 6.03
N CYS A 231 -13.64 -6.13 6.13
CA CYS A 231 -14.48 -5.18 6.83
C CYS A 231 -15.83 -5.00 6.14
N ARG A 232 -15.89 -4.87 4.81
CA ARG A 232 -17.16 -4.75 4.07
C ARG A 232 -18.03 -6.00 4.25
N SER A 233 -17.47 -7.20 4.17
CA SER A 233 -18.18 -8.44 4.43
C SER A 233 -18.70 -8.53 5.87
N ILE A 234 -17.89 -8.14 6.86
CA ILE A 234 -18.29 -8.08 8.27
C ILE A 234 -19.41 -7.04 8.46
N LEU A 235 -19.28 -5.88 7.81
CA LEU A 235 -20.28 -4.83 7.82
C LEU A 235 -21.58 -5.35 7.20
N GLU A 236 -21.58 -5.92 6.01
CA GLU A 236 -22.76 -6.49 5.35
C GLU A 236 -23.46 -7.56 6.22
N GLN A 237 -22.69 -8.43 6.88
CA GLN A 237 -23.21 -9.48 7.76
C GLN A 237 -23.77 -8.96 9.10
N LEU A 238 -23.28 -7.82 9.59
CA LEU A 238 -23.80 -7.16 10.81
C LEU A 238 -24.94 -6.18 10.50
N HIS A 239 -24.86 -5.49 9.37
CA HIS A 239 -25.59 -4.27 9.09
C HIS A 239 -26.88 -4.53 8.34
N GLY A 240 -27.01 -5.63 7.59
CA GLY A 240 -28.01 -5.69 6.52
C GLY A 240 -27.87 -4.46 5.59
N ALA A 241 -28.82 -4.20 4.69
CA ALA A 241 -28.54 -3.33 3.55
C ALA A 241 -28.69 -1.81 3.79
N SER A 242 -29.15 -1.30 4.96
CA SER A 242 -29.60 0.11 4.99
C SER A 242 -29.72 0.93 6.29
N THR A 243 -29.56 0.40 7.51
CA THR A 243 -29.58 1.20 8.76
C THR A 243 -28.19 1.35 9.36
N SER A 244 -27.80 2.58 9.74
CA SER A 244 -26.43 2.87 10.15
C SER A 244 -25.93 1.90 11.23
N LEU A 245 -24.70 1.39 11.06
CA LEU A 245 -24.13 0.38 11.97
C LEU A 245 -24.17 0.84 13.42
N ALA A 246 -24.01 2.16 13.63
CA ALA A 246 -24.13 2.80 14.93
C ALA A 246 -25.52 2.61 15.56
N GLU A 247 -26.60 2.78 14.78
CA GLU A 247 -27.96 2.56 15.27
C GLU A 247 -28.21 1.10 15.67
N LYS A 248 -27.71 0.13 14.90
CA LYS A 248 -27.83 -1.31 15.24
C LYS A 248 -27.01 -1.69 16.46
N CYS A 249 -25.76 -1.24 16.54
CA CYS A 249 -24.91 -1.44 17.72
C CYS A 249 -25.54 -0.83 18.97
N GLU A 250 -26.14 0.36 18.86
CA GLU A 250 -26.84 1.01 19.97
C GLU A 250 -28.11 0.24 20.37
N TYR A 251 -28.89 -0.25 19.40
CA TYR A 251 -30.04 -1.11 19.65
C TYR A 251 -29.66 -2.39 20.41
N TRP A 252 -28.57 -3.06 20.02
CA TRP A 252 -28.10 -4.27 20.72
C TRP A 252 -27.49 -3.98 22.10
N ARG A 253 -26.88 -2.80 22.27
CA ARG A 253 -26.37 -2.34 23.55
C ARG A 253 -27.50 -2.06 24.53
N ASN A 254 -28.55 -1.39 24.06
CA ASN A 254 -29.69 -0.90 24.82
C ASN A 254 -31.02 -1.38 24.22
N PRO A 255 -31.29 -2.70 24.23
CA PRO A 255 -32.52 -3.22 23.63
C PRO A 255 -33.74 -2.70 24.40
N PRO A 256 -34.83 -2.32 23.70
CA PRO A 256 -36.06 -1.87 24.35
C PRO A 256 -36.56 -2.86 25.40
N THR A 257 -37.17 -2.38 26.49
CA THR A 257 -37.69 -3.25 27.57
C THR A 257 -38.71 -4.31 27.11
N ASP A 258 -39.29 -4.12 25.94
CA ASP A 258 -40.26 -5.04 25.34
C ASP A 258 -39.66 -6.03 24.32
N SER A 259 -38.40 -5.84 23.92
CA SER A 259 -37.66 -6.69 22.97
C SER A 259 -37.38 -8.09 23.53
N HIS A 260 -37.22 -9.10 22.66
CA HIS A 260 -36.77 -10.44 23.08
C HIS A 260 -35.31 -10.44 23.58
N LEU A 261 -34.56 -9.37 23.25
CA LEU A 261 -33.21 -9.08 23.73
C LEU A 261 -33.22 -8.34 25.07
N ALA A 262 -34.38 -7.96 25.60
CA ALA A 262 -34.49 -7.31 26.90
C ALA A 262 -33.82 -8.15 28.00
N GLY A 263 -32.84 -7.57 28.67
CA GLY A 263 -32.01 -8.24 29.69
C GLY A 263 -30.75 -8.94 29.16
N ARG A 264 -30.46 -8.86 27.85
CA ARG A 264 -29.23 -9.37 27.22
C ARG A 264 -28.59 -8.28 26.36
N SER A 265 -27.95 -7.31 27.01
CA SER A 265 -27.10 -6.32 26.33
C SER A 265 -26.01 -7.05 25.54
N ARG A 266 -25.80 -6.67 24.28
CA ARG A 266 -24.69 -7.15 23.47
C ARG A 266 -23.81 -5.97 23.09
N ARG A 267 -22.54 -6.08 23.43
CA ARG A 267 -21.53 -5.04 23.25
C ARG A 267 -20.51 -5.54 22.25
N ILE A 268 -20.64 -5.06 21.02
CA ILE A 268 -19.67 -5.35 19.96
C ILE A 268 -18.40 -4.56 20.23
N VAL A 269 -17.25 -5.17 19.96
CA VAL A 269 -15.93 -4.52 19.99
C VAL A 269 -15.17 -4.96 18.75
N PHE A 270 -14.70 -4.03 17.93
CA PHE A 270 -13.89 -4.34 16.75
C PHE A 270 -12.42 -4.41 17.12
N VAL A 271 -11.70 -5.37 16.55
CA VAL A 271 -10.24 -5.48 16.69
C VAL A 271 -9.61 -5.54 15.31
N VAL A 272 -8.71 -4.61 15.02
CA VAL A 272 -7.89 -4.61 13.80
C VAL A 272 -6.44 -4.82 14.22
N ASP A 273 -5.95 -6.04 14.08
CA ASP A 273 -4.62 -6.41 14.54
C ASP A 273 -3.59 -6.38 13.40
N GLY A 274 -2.61 -5.49 13.51
CA GLY A 274 -1.52 -5.32 12.56
C GLY A 274 -1.95 -4.52 11.34
N LEU A 275 -2.55 -3.33 11.55
CA LEU A 275 -2.98 -2.42 10.48
C LEU A 275 -1.84 -2.17 9.46
N ASP A 276 -0.60 -2.07 9.93
CA ASP A 276 0.61 -1.93 9.10
C ASP A 276 0.94 -3.13 8.20
N ARG A 277 0.28 -4.28 8.42
CA ARG A 277 0.44 -5.49 7.60
C ARG A 277 -0.63 -5.62 6.52
N PHE A 278 -1.78 -4.97 6.71
CA PHE A 278 -2.85 -4.92 5.72
C PHE A 278 -2.64 -3.81 4.70
N ALA A 279 -2.09 -2.70 5.16
CA ALA A 279 -1.81 -1.53 4.35
C ALA A 279 -0.36 -1.57 3.88
N ASP A 280 -0.12 -1.77 2.59
CA ASP A 280 1.13 -1.29 2.01
C ASP A 280 1.14 0.24 2.16
N PRO A 281 2.19 0.86 2.71
CA PRO A 281 2.37 2.31 2.65
C PRO A 281 2.28 2.89 1.22
N ALA A 282 2.48 2.06 0.19
CA ALA A 282 2.26 2.45 -1.21
C ALA A 282 0.82 2.25 -1.71
N ASP A 283 -0.03 1.56 -0.93
CA ASP A 283 -1.40 1.24 -1.34
C ASP A 283 -2.19 2.54 -1.53
N PRO A 284 -2.67 2.82 -2.74
CA PRO A 284 -3.50 3.97 -2.99
C PRO A 284 -4.79 3.95 -2.11
N ASN A 285 -5.31 2.78 -1.78
CA ASN A 285 -6.62 2.56 -1.14
C ASN A 285 -6.77 2.91 0.33
N GLN A 286 -5.78 3.60 0.89
CA GLN A 286 -5.82 4.09 2.27
C GLN A 286 -7.08 4.91 2.58
N GLU A 287 -7.67 5.61 1.61
CA GLU A 287 -8.88 6.42 1.88
C GLU A 287 -10.11 5.58 2.18
N GLY A 288 -10.37 4.52 1.39
CA GLY A 288 -11.48 3.61 1.69
C GLY A 288 -11.28 2.87 3.00
N LEU A 289 -10.02 2.55 3.33
CA LEU A 289 -9.67 1.94 4.61
C LEU A 289 -9.92 2.90 5.79
N ARG A 290 -9.56 4.18 5.66
CA ARG A 290 -9.87 5.21 6.68
C ARG A 290 -11.37 5.35 6.89
N THR A 291 -12.15 5.45 5.81
CA THR A 291 -13.62 5.53 5.87
C THR A 291 -14.21 4.32 6.58
N THR A 292 -13.68 3.13 6.28
CA THR A 292 -14.09 1.89 6.93
C THR A 292 -13.76 1.89 8.42
N LEU A 293 -12.54 2.27 8.80
CA LEU A 293 -12.12 2.36 10.21
C LEU A 293 -12.95 3.38 10.99
N ASN A 294 -13.26 4.54 10.40
CA ASN A 294 -14.17 5.53 10.99
C ASN A 294 -15.57 4.96 11.16
N THR A 295 -16.12 4.30 10.13
CA THR A 295 -17.44 3.65 10.21
C THR A 295 -17.53 2.64 11.36
N LEU A 296 -16.47 1.84 11.55
CA LEU A 296 -16.38 0.89 12.66
C LEU A 296 -16.26 1.59 14.01
N ALA A 297 -15.43 2.63 14.11
CA ALA A 297 -15.20 3.41 15.33
C ALA A 297 -16.45 4.18 15.79
N ASP A 298 -17.20 4.72 14.84
CA ASP A 298 -18.47 5.43 15.08
C ASP A 298 -19.54 4.48 15.63
N ALA A 299 -19.51 3.22 15.20
CA ALA A 299 -20.52 2.25 15.61
C ALA A 299 -20.24 1.58 16.95
N ALA A 300 -18.99 1.24 17.24
CA ALA A 300 -18.60 0.51 18.44
C ALA A 300 -17.14 0.78 18.82
N PRO A 301 -16.71 0.47 20.06
CA PRO A 301 -15.30 0.51 20.42
C PRO A 301 -14.46 -0.28 19.42
N ILE A 302 -13.41 0.35 18.87
CA ILE A 302 -12.43 -0.32 18.00
C ILE A 302 -11.03 -0.28 18.61
N TYR A 303 -10.33 -1.40 18.60
CA TYR A 303 -8.94 -1.53 19.01
C TYR A 303 -8.05 -1.82 17.81
N ILE A 304 -7.16 -0.90 17.49
CA ILE A 304 -6.27 -0.99 16.33
C ILE A 304 -4.84 -1.20 16.82
N THR A 305 -4.09 -2.15 16.28
CA THR A 305 -2.64 -2.23 16.52
C THR A 305 -1.89 -1.81 15.24
N CYS A 306 -0.92 -0.91 15.36
CA CYS A 306 -0.19 -0.37 14.20
C CYS A 306 1.25 0.03 14.55
N ARG A 307 2.12 0.06 13.55
CA ARG A 307 3.41 0.74 13.65
C ARG A 307 3.20 2.25 13.73
N LYS A 308 3.94 2.94 14.62
CA LYS A 308 3.79 4.38 14.82
C LYS A 308 4.08 5.16 13.53
N GLU A 309 5.16 4.81 12.84
CA GLU A 309 5.56 5.43 11.58
C GLU A 309 4.51 5.26 10.47
N VAL A 310 3.78 4.15 10.47
CA VAL A 310 2.67 3.91 9.53
C VAL A 310 1.45 4.72 9.95
N TRP A 311 1.14 4.77 11.24
CA TRP A 311 0.03 5.57 11.76
C TRP A 311 0.19 7.06 11.50
N ASP A 312 1.34 7.62 11.85
CA ASP A 312 1.64 9.03 11.68
C ASP A 312 1.63 9.43 10.20
N ALA A 313 2.11 8.56 9.32
CA ALA A 313 2.08 8.81 7.89
C ALA A 313 0.66 8.77 7.29
N TRP A 314 -0.20 7.85 7.75
CA TRP A 314 -1.40 7.49 6.99
C TRP A 314 -2.73 7.66 7.72
N TYR A 315 -2.79 7.60 9.04
CA TYR A 315 -4.07 7.57 9.79
C TYR A 315 -4.23 8.72 10.78
N GLN A 316 -3.12 9.32 11.22
CA GLN A 316 -3.14 10.43 12.17
C GLN A 316 -3.98 11.60 11.65
N GLY A 317 -4.96 12.02 12.47
CA GLY A 317 -5.90 13.10 12.14
C GLY A 317 -6.96 12.74 11.09
N LYS A 318 -6.95 11.52 10.54
CA LYS A 318 -7.89 11.04 9.52
C LYS A 318 -8.81 9.93 10.04
N VAL A 319 -8.36 9.19 11.05
CA VAL A 319 -9.17 8.20 11.76
C VAL A 319 -9.50 8.74 13.16
N SER A 320 -10.77 8.82 13.49
CA SER A 320 -11.29 9.39 14.75
C SER A 320 -11.18 8.40 15.92
N VAL A 321 -9.96 8.01 16.27
CA VAL A 321 -9.67 7.14 17.42
C VAL A 321 -8.57 7.75 18.28
N GLU A 322 -8.56 7.41 19.58
CA GLU A 322 -7.49 7.84 20.46
C GLU A 322 -6.20 7.09 20.14
N THR A 323 -5.06 7.75 20.26
CA THR A 323 -3.76 7.10 20.05
C THR A 323 -3.11 6.85 21.39
N CYS A 324 -2.70 5.62 21.62
CA CYS A 324 -1.92 5.24 22.80
C CYS A 324 -0.58 4.67 22.33
N GLU A 325 0.50 5.37 22.65
CA GLU A 325 1.85 4.86 22.38
C GLU A 325 2.25 3.85 23.44
N ILE A 326 2.68 2.66 22.99
CA ILE A 326 3.16 1.63 23.90
C ILE A 326 4.67 1.82 24.03
N GLU A 327 5.06 2.30 25.21
CA GLU A 327 6.44 2.37 25.61
C GLU A 327 7.02 0.98 25.88
N ASN A 328 8.35 0.90 25.89
CA ASN A 328 9.04 -0.30 26.34
C ASN A 328 8.69 -0.63 27.80
N LEU A 329 8.74 -1.91 28.16
CA LEU A 329 8.41 -2.35 29.51
C LEU A 329 9.31 -1.66 30.56
N PRO A 330 8.73 -1.12 31.64
CA PRO A 330 9.49 -0.52 32.72
C PRO A 330 10.53 -1.49 33.27
N ARG A 331 11.71 -0.95 33.60
CA ARG A 331 12.85 -1.72 34.07
C ARG A 331 12.50 -2.66 35.24
N ASP A 332 11.76 -2.17 36.22
CA ASP A 332 11.39 -2.94 37.42
C ASP A 332 10.48 -4.14 37.09
N GLN A 333 9.63 -4.00 36.07
CA GLN A 333 8.74 -5.06 35.59
C GLN A 333 9.53 -6.14 34.84
N VAL A 334 10.47 -5.73 33.97
CA VAL A 334 11.39 -6.65 33.28
C VAL A 334 12.21 -7.44 34.30
N ILE A 335 12.72 -6.77 35.33
CA ILE A 335 13.43 -7.40 36.46
C ILE A 335 12.57 -8.49 37.10
N GLY A 336 11.35 -8.15 37.51
CA GLY A 336 10.46 -9.09 38.18
C GLY A 336 10.16 -10.34 37.33
N LEU A 337 9.95 -10.14 36.03
CA LEU A 337 9.69 -11.23 35.09
C LEU A 337 10.94 -12.12 34.86
N LEU A 338 12.11 -11.52 34.68
CA LEU A 338 13.36 -12.28 34.53
C LEU A 338 13.71 -13.06 35.80
N ASP A 339 13.55 -12.46 36.98
CA ASP A 339 13.82 -13.11 38.27
C ASP A 339 12.85 -14.28 38.56
N ALA A 340 11.62 -14.19 38.07
CA ALA A 340 10.58 -15.19 38.25
C ALA A 340 10.71 -16.37 37.29
N HIS A 341 11.17 -16.13 36.06
CA HIS A 341 11.14 -17.12 34.98
C HIS A 341 12.51 -17.58 34.49
N THR A 342 13.59 -16.95 34.92
CA THR A 342 14.96 -17.31 34.51
C THR A 342 15.83 -17.63 35.72
N ARG A 343 16.97 -18.28 35.47
CA ARG A 343 17.97 -18.59 36.51
C ARG A 343 18.85 -17.39 36.89
N PHE A 344 18.80 -16.31 36.12
CA PHE A 344 19.67 -15.16 36.29
C PHE A 344 19.01 -14.12 37.19
N LYS A 345 19.78 -13.54 38.11
CA LYS A 345 19.28 -12.54 39.07
C LYS A 345 19.49 -11.10 38.58
N SER A 346 18.56 -10.22 38.94
CA SER A 346 18.43 -8.82 38.50
C SER A 346 19.69 -7.95 38.57
N ASP A 347 20.57 -8.17 39.53
CA ASP A 347 21.74 -7.32 39.76
C ASP A 347 22.81 -7.45 38.66
N GLU A 348 22.76 -8.52 37.83
CA GLU A 348 23.70 -8.79 36.72
C GLU A 348 23.06 -8.73 35.31
N THR A 349 21.72 -8.71 35.21
CA THR A 349 20.95 -9.02 33.98
C THR A 349 20.39 -7.81 33.23
N VAL A 350 20.26 -6.65 33.86
CA VAL A 350 19.35 -5.56 33.40
C VAL A 350 20.08 -4.42 32.68
N ALA A 351 21.20 -4.72 32.03
CA ALA A 351 21.97 -3.68 31.34
C ALA A 351 21.50 -3.42 29.90
N SER A 352 20.78 -4.37 29.27
CA SER A 352 20.42 -4.25 27.85
C SER A 352 19.00 -3.70 27.67
N PRO A 353 18.81 -2.50 27.08
CA PRO A 353 17.47 -1.94 26.83
C PRO A 353 16.59 -2.82 25.91
N ILE A 354 17.20 -3.73 25.14
CA ILE A 354 16.48 -4.61 24.20
C ILE A 354 15.50 -5.54 24.93
N VAL A 355 15.77 -5.96 26.18
CA VAL A 355 14.88 -6.86 26.92
C VAL A 355 13.64 -6.14 27.47
N SER A 356 13.59 -4.81 27.39
CA SER A 356 12.37 -4.06 27.64
C SER A 356 11.38 -4.15 26.47
N ILE A 357 11.80 -4.71 25.32
CA ILE A 357 10.91 -5.02 24.20
C ILE A 357 10.28 -6.41 24.44
N PRO A 358 8.95 -6.54 24.54
CA PRO A 358 8.27 -7.80 24.84
C PRO A 358 8.67 -9.00 23.98
N PHE A 359 8.87 -8.81 22.67
CA PHE A 359 9.32 -9.88 21.79
C PHE A 359 10.67 -10.48 22.22
N PHE A 360 11.65 -9.63 22.57
CA PHE A 360 12.96 -10.10 23.01
C PHE A 360 12.91 -10.63 24.45
N LEU A 361 12.07 -10.04 25.32
CA LEU A 361 11.83 -10.58 26.66
C LEU A 361 11.27 -12.01 26.62
N ASP A 362 10.28 -12.25 25.76
CA ASP A 362 9.69 -13.58 25.56
C ASP A 362 10.74 -14.59 25.08
N LEU A 363 11.56 -14.23 24.09
CA LEU A 363 12.68 -15.06 23.65
C LEU A 363 13.67 -15.34 24.80
N ALA A 364 14.01 -14.33 25.60
CA ALA A 364 14.88 -14.51 26.75
C ALA A 364 14.26 -15.50 27.75
N ILE A 365 12.98 -15.35 28.09
CA ILE A 365 12.31 -16.22 29.05
C ILE A 365 12.23 -17.66 28.53
N ARG A 366 11.89 -17.86 27.25
CA ARG A 366 11.79 -19.19 26.64
C ARG A 366 13.13 -19.92 26.58
N HIS A 367 14.22 -19.19 26.33
CA HIS A 367 15.50 -19.81 25.96
C HIS A 367 16.64 -19.65 26.98
N SER A 368 16.52 -18.72 27.94
CA SER A 368 17.60 -18.38 28.88
C SER A 368 18.06 -19.52 29.80
N GLN A 369 17.26 -20.56 29.98
CA GLN A 369 17.65 -21.71 30.81
C GLN A 369 18.95 -22.36 30.32
N ASN A 370 19.19 -22.30 29.01
CA ASN A 370 20.36 -22.88 28.34
C ASN A 370 21.48 -21.86 28.09
N TRP A 371 21.28 -20.59 28.44
CA TRP A 371 22.30 -19.56 28.21
C TRP A 371 23.39 -19.64 29.27
N PRO A 372 24.69 -19.57 28.91
CA PRO A 372 25.76 -19.62 29.90
C PRO A 372 25.74 -18.41 30.85
N ASN A 373 25.56 -17.20 30.30
CA ASN A 373 25.42 -15.93 31.01
C ASN A 373 24.31 -15.11 30.35
N PHE A 374 23.70 -14.19 31.09
CA PHE A 374 22.74 -13.27 30.48
C PHE A 374 23.47 -12.14 29.72
N PRO A 375 23.13 -11.89 28.45
CA PRO A 375 23.78 -10.84 27.68
C PRO A 375 23.49 -9.44 28.22
N ASN A 376 24.54 -8.63 28.40
CA ASN A 376 24.44 -7.29 29.00
C ASN A 376 24.37 -6.14 27.99
N THR A 377 24.35 -6.44 26.70
CA THR A 377 24.32 -5.47 25.60
C THR A 377 23.39 -5.95 24.48
N GLU A 378 23.02 -5.05 23.57
CA GLU A 378 22.10 -5.35 22.46
C GLU A 378 22.67 -6.42 21.52
N TYR A 379 23.92 -6.24 21.06
CA TYR A 379 24.52 -7.15 20.08
C TYR A 379 24.81 -8.54 20.68
N LYS A 380 25.31 -8.61 21.92
CA LYS A 380 25.49 -9.90 22.61
C LYS A 380 24.16 -10.62 22.83
N PHE A 381 23.08 -9.88 23.07
CA PHE A 381 21.75 -10.46 23.22
C PHE A 381 21.28 -11.11 21.93
N LEU A 382 21.35 -10.38 20.81
CA LEU A 382 20.97 -10.89 19.50
C LEU A 382 21.84 -12.10 19.08
N ALA A 383 23.15 -12.06 19.37
CA ALA A 383 24.05 -13.19 19.13
C ALA A 383 23.66 -14.45 19.92
N GLN A 384 23.25 -14.28 21.18
CA GLN A 384 22.82 -15.39 22.02
C GLN A 384 21.48 -15.96 21.55
N VAL A 385 20.53 -15.11 21.15
CA VAL A 385 19.26 -15.52 20.54
C VAL A 385 19.50 -16.29 19.25
N TRP A 386 20.34 -15.77 18.35
CA TRP A 386 20.73 -16.45 17.12
C TRP A 386 21.27 -17.85 17.38
N ASN A 387 22.28 -17.97 18.25
CA ASN A 387 22.87 -19.25 18.60
C ASN A 387 21.87 -20.24 19.20
N THR A 388 20.81 -19.75 19.85
CA THR A 388 19.78 -20.64 20.42
C THR A 388 18.78 -21.10 19.36
N ILE A 389 18.39 -20.23 18.42
CA ILE A 389 17.43 -20.55 17.36
C ILE A 389 18.04 -21.52 16.33
N THR A 390 19.34 -21.42 16.08
CA THR A 390 20.06 -22.29 15.12
C THR A 390 20.56 -23.59 15.72
N GLN A 391 20.53 -23.76 17.05
CA GLN A 391 20.86 -25.03 17.69
C GLN A 391 19.75 -26.07 17.45
N PRO A 392 20.10 -27.34 17.21
CA PRO A 392 19.11 -28.41 17.14
C PRO A 392 18.40 -28.55 18.48
N SER A 393 17.09 -28.77 18.46
CA SER A 393 16.32 -29.14 19.65
C SER A 393 16.78 -30.52 20.18
N ASP A 394 16.66 -30.75 21.48
CA ASP A 394 17.13 -31.99 22.15
C ASP A 394 16.53 -33.29 21.55
N ASP A 395 15.41 -33.19 20.82
CA ASP A 395 14.71 -34.30 20.15
C ASP A 395 14.94 -34.36 18.62
N SER A 396 15.77 -33.49 18.04
CA SER A 396 16.01 -33.38 16.58
C SER A 396 17.39 -33.85 16.14
N SER A 397 17.53 -34.25 14.87
CA SER A 397 18.82 -34.62 14.27
C SER A 397 19.71 -33.39 14.04
N ASP A 398 21.04 -33.58 14.05
CA ASP A 398 22.02 -32.52 13.75
C ASP A 398 21.74 -31.79 12.41
N HIS A 399 21.15 -32.50 11.45
CA HIS A 399 20.76 -31.95 10.14
C HIS A 399 19.72 -30.82 10.21
N GLU A 400 18.89 -30.77 11.25
CA GLU A 400 17.88 -29.72 11.39
C GLU A 400 18.50 -28.38 11.82
N GLY A 401 19.45 -28.40 12.76
CA GLY A 401 20.16 -27.20 13.21
C GLY A 401 20.93 -26.55 12.07
N ASP A 402 21.66 -27.37 11.30
CA ASP A 402 22.35 -26.94 10.09
C ASP A 402 21.38 -26.31 9.07
N GLY A 403 20.18 -26.88 8.93
CA GLY A 403 19.15 -26.35 8.03
C GLY A 403 18.53 -25.05 8.46
N ARG A 404 18.30 -24.85 9.76
CA ARG A 404 17.84 -23.57 10.32
C ARG A 404 18.87 -22.46 10.10
N SER A 405 20.13 -22.74 10.41
CA SER A 405 21.23 -21.79 10.21
C SER A 405 21.34 -21.42 8.74
N TRP A 406 21.40 -22.42 7.85
CA TRP A 406 21.48 -22.21 6.41
C TRP A 406 20.34 -21.36 5.87
N LEU A 407 19.09 -21.63 6.26
CA LEU A 407 17.94 -20.89 5.74
C LEU A 407 17.96 -19.43 6.20
N LEU A 408 18.20 -19.18 7.49
CA LEU A 408 18.25 -17.82 8.01
C LEU A 408 19.42 -17.03 7.41
N GLU A 409 20.58 -17.66 7.19
CA GLU A 409 21.73 -17.07 6.51
C GLU A 409 21.42 -16.79 5.04
N ALA A 410 20.80 -17.72 4.31
CA ALA A 410 20.43 -17.53 2.91
C ALA A 410 19.43 -16.37 2.73
N ILE A 411 18.46 -16.24 3.64
CA ILE A 411 17.56 -15.08 3.69
C ILE A 411 18.35 -13.82 4.01
N GLY A 412 19.23 -13.84 5.02
CA GLY A 412 20.09 -12.71 5.39
C GLY A 412 21.02 -12.24 4.28
N GLU A 413 21.62 -13.16 3.51
CA GLU A 413 22.39 -12.86 2.31
C GLU A 413 21.53 -12.17 1.25
N GLN A 414 20.32 -12.69 1.00
CA GLN A 414 19.41 -12.08 0.05
C GLN A 414 19.00 -10.67 0.51
N GLN A 415 18.72 -10.50 1.81
CA GLN A 415 18.40 -9.22 2.43
C GLN A 415 19.58 -8.24 2.30
N LEU A 416 20.81 -8.68 2.52
CA LEU A 416 22.02 -7.87 2.34
C LEU A 416 22.26 -7.50 0.86
N ASN A 417 22.04 -8.46 -0.04
CA ASN A 417 22.18 -8.25 -1.48
C ASN A 417 21.13 -7.28 -2.04
N GLN A 418 19.92 -7.28 -1.48
CA GLN A 418 18.84 -6.38 -1.88
C GLN A 418 18.79 -5.09 -1.02
N LEU A 419 19.46 -5.07 0.14
CA LEU A 419 19.30 -4.10 1.23
C LEU A 419 17.84 -3.87 1.63
N SER A 420 17.05 -4.94 1.65
CA SER A 420 15.64 -4.92 2.05
C SER A 420 15.40 -5.93 3.16
N TYR A 421 14.55 -5.59 4.12
CA TYR A 421 14.10 -6.54 5.14
C TYR A 421 13.21 -7.64 4.54
N GLU A 422 12.42 -7.30 3.53
CA GLU A 422 11.55 -8.27 2.86
C GLU A 422 12.16 -8.69 1.54
N VAL A 423 12.30 -10.01 1.37
CA VAL A 423 12.85 -10.61 0.16
C VAL A 423 11.84 -11.53 -0.49
N GLU A 424 11.79 -11.49 -1.81
CA GLU A 424 10.97 -12.42 -2.58
C GLU A 424 11.64 -13.79 -2.62
N VAL A 425 10.91 -14.80 -2.16
CA VAL A 425 11.37 -16.18 -2.11
C VAL A 425 10.36 -17.07 -2.81
N GLY A 426 10.67 -17.39 -4.07
CA GLY A 426 9.89 -18.32 -4.90
C GLY A 426 10.59 -19.66 -5.11
N PRO A 427 9.90 -20.67 -5.65
CA PRO A 427 10.49 -21.99 -5.97
C PRO A 427 11.77 -21.90 -6.80
N LYS A 428 11.83 -20.91 -7.71
CA LYS A 428 13.00 -20.63 -8.53
C LYS A 428 14.21 -20.20 -7.69
N TRP A 429 14.04 -19.29 -6.73
CA TRP A 429 15.12 -18.84 -5.84
C TRP A 429 15.70 -20.00 -5.03
N PHE A 430 14.83 -20.89 -4.50
CA PHE A 430 15.27 -22.09 -3.78
C PHE A 430 16.05 -23.05 -4.68
N SER A 431 15.61 -23.25 -5.93
CA SER A 431 16.29 -24.14 -6.87
C SER A 431 17.67 -23.65 -7.33
N GLU A 432 17.90 -22.33 -7.28
CA GLU A 432 19.16 -21.70 -7.70
C GLU A 432 20.22 -21.69 -6.59
N LYS A 433 19.82 -21.86 -5.32
CA LYS A 433 20.75 -21.87 -4.17
C LYS A 433 21.40 -23.25 -3.98
N GLN A 434 22.73 -23.29 -4.00
CA GLN A 434 23.49 -24.50 -3.65
C GLN A 434 23.20 -24.93 -2.21
N GLY A 435 22.97 -26.23 -2.00
CA GLY A 435 22.67 -26.78 -0.67
C GLY A 435 21.18 -26.85 -0.31
N TYR A 436 20.27 -26.67 -1.27
CA TYR A 436 18.83 -26.84 -1.05
C TYR A 436 18.52 -28.15 -0.31
N LEU A 437 17.97 -28.01 0.90
CA LEU A 437 17.63 -29.12 1.76
C LEU A 437 16.33 -29.76 1.31
N THR A 438 16.31 -31.09 1.22
CA THR A 438 15.12 -31.86 0.89
C THR A 438 13.99 -31.64 1.92
N GLU A 439 14.34 -31.21 3.14
CA GLU A 439 13.44 -30.94 4.26
C GLU A 439 13.14 -29.44 4.47
N TYR A 440 13.44 -28.57 3.50
CA TYR A 440 13.25 -27.11 3.62
C TYR A 440 11.84 -26.73 4.12
N ALA A 441 10.79 -27.38 3.61
CA ALA A 441 9.42 -27.09 4.03
C ALA A 441 9.22 -27.28 5.54
N THR A 442 9.80 -28.33 6.12
CA THR A 442 9.73 -28.61 7.56
C THR A 442 10.46 -27.56 8.39
N VAL A 443 11.67 -27.18 7.97
CA VAL A 443 12.48 -26.15 8.63
C VAL A 443 11.76 -24.80 8.58
N LEU A 444 11.21 -24.44 7.41
CA LEU A 444 10.44 -23.21 7.24
C LEU A 444 9.23 -23.19 8.16
N THR A 445 8.42 -24.25 8.18
CA THR A 445 7.23 -24.33 9.03
C THR A 445 7.60 -24.15 10.50
N ARG A 446 8.68 -24.79 10.97
CA ARG A 446 9.12 -24.62 12.37
C ARG A 446 9.55 -23.20 12.69
N LEU A 447 10.32 -22.54 11.81
CA LEU A 447 10.72 -21.14 12.04
C LEU A 447 9.54 -20.17 12.00
N LEU A 448 8.48 -20.50 11.26
CA LEU A 448 7.22 -19.76 11.28
C LEU A 448 6.45 -20.01 12.60
N ASP A 449 6.37 -21.26 13.05
CA ASP A 449 5.68 -21.66 14.28
C ASP A 449 6.37 -21.10 15.54
N GLU A 450 7.71 -21.09 15.56
CA GLU A 450 8.53 -20.47 16.61
C GLU A 450 8.45 -18.93 16.57
N GLY A 451 7.89 -18.39 15.48
CA GLY A 451 7.71 -16.96 15.29
C GLY A 451 9.02 -16.22 15.03
N VAL A 452 9.99 -16.87 14.39
CA VAL A 452 11.26 -16.26 13.97
C VAL A 452 11.10 -15.61 12.60
N LEU A 453 10.40 -16.29 11.69
CA LEU A 453 10.11 -15.81 10.34
C LEU A 453 8.66 -15.35 10.21
N THR A 454 8.41 -14.51 9.20
CA THR A 454 7.07 -14.16 8.73
C THR A 454 7.01 -14.21 7.21
N VAL A 455 5.90 -14.70 6.66
CA VAL A 455 5.64 -14.77 5.22
C VAL A 455 4.35 -14.03 4.90
N ARG A 456 4.34 -13.28 3.80
CA ARG A 456 3.14 -12.64 3.23
C ARG A 456 3.01 -12.94 1.74
N SER A 457 1.78 -13.11 1.27
CA SER A 457 1.47 -13.21 -0.16
C SER A 457 1.43 -11.80 -0.78
N SER A 458 1.80 -11.67 -2.05
CA SER A 458 1.75 -10.42 -2.81
C SER A 458 1.46 -10.70 -4.29
N LEU A 459 1.01 -9.68 -5.04
CA LEU A 459 0.74 -9.75 -6.49
C LEU A 459 1.96 -10.22 -7.33
N GLY A 460 3.16 -10.20 -6.75
CA GLY A 460 4.41 -10.67 -7.38
C GLY A 460 4.94 -12.01 -6.86
N GLY A 461 4.40 -12.60 -5.79
CA GLY A 461 4.95 -13.80 -5.15
C GLY A 461 4.89 -13.79 -3.62
N ARG A 462 5.67 -14.66 -2.96
CA ARG A 462 5.76 -14.73 -1.49
C ARG A 462 6.94 -13.90 -1.00
N LEU A 463 6.68 -13.01 -0.06
CA LEU A 463 7.71 -12.21 0.61
C LEU A 463 8.00 -12.79 1.98
N MET A 464 9.27 -12.87 2.35
CA MET A 464 9.74 -13.41 3.61
C MET A 464 10.69 -12.45 4.30
N ARG A 465 10.64 -12.41 5.63
CA ARG A 465 11.53 -11.63 6.50
C ARG A 465 11.61 -12.23 7.90
N GLN A 466 12.58 -11.80 8.71
CA GLN A 466 12.54 -12.10 10.15
C GLN A 466 11.48 -11.23 10.85
N ARG A 467 10.99 -11.69 12.00
CA ARG A 467 9.86 -11.04 12.70
C ARG A 467 10.16 -9.64 13.24
N HIS A 468 11.44 -9.25 13.32
CA HIS A 468 11.86 -7.97 13.88
C HIS A 468 13.13 -7.43 13.20
N ASP A 469 13.14 -6.14 12.86
CA ASP A 469 14.21 -5.44 12.12
C ASP A 469 15.62 -5.66 12.71
N LEU A 470 15.75 -5.66 14.05
CA LEU A 470 17.02 -5.98 14.74
C LEU A 470 17.53 -7.41 14.50
N LEU A 471 16.65 -8.40 14.30
CA LEU A 471 17.07 -9.74 13.90
C LEU A 471 17.54 -9.72 12.44
N ASP A 472 16.79 -9.10 11.53
CA ASP A 472 17.20 -8.95 10.14
C ASP A 472 18.60 -8.29 10.05
N ASN A 473 18.79 -7.17 10.77
CA ASN A 473 20.08 -6.48 10.87
C ASN A 473 21.18 -7.38 11.46
N HIS A 474 20.89 -8.14 12.50
CA HIS A 474 21.89 -9.01 13.13
C HIS A 474 22.43 -10.05 12.16
N VAL A 475 21.56 -10.71 11.38
CA VAL A 475 21.98 -11.70 10.39
C VAL A 475 22.85 -11.05 9.32
N MET A 476 22.41 -9.91 8.77
CA MET A 476 23.19 -9.17 7.78
C MET A 476 24.56 -8.70 8.32
N VAL A 477 24.62 -8.18 9.56
CA VAL A 477 25.89 -7.79 10.21
C VAL A 477 26.81 -9.00 10.37
N ARG A 478 26.29 -10.16 10.78
CA ARG A 478 27.09 -11.39 10.87
C ARG A 478 27.69 -11.75 9.52
N SER A 479 26.92 -11.69 8.43
CA SER A 479 27.43 -11.95 7.08
C SER A 479 28.55 -10.99 6.68
N VAL A 480 28.42 -9.69 7.00
CA VAL A 480 29.46 -8.69 6.76
C VAL A 480 30.72 -8.98 7.58
N LEU A 481 30.58 -9.30 8.87
CA LEU A 481 31.71 -9.58 9.77
C LEU A 481 32.40 -10.92 9.47
N ALA A 482 31.67 -11.91 8.96
CA ALA A 482 32.18 -13.22 8.56
C ALA A 482 32.83 -13.23 7.17
N SER A 483 32.66 -12.17 6.37
CA SER A 483 33.27 -12.06 5.04
C SER A 483 34.81 -12.13 5.12
N ASN A 484 35.41 -12.93 4.23
CA ASN A 484 36.86 -13.00 4.06
C ASN A 484 37.45 -11.65 3.62
N GLU A 485 36.64 -10.78 3.02
CA GLU A 485 36.98 -9.43 2.59
C GLU A 485 36.19 -8.38 3.40
N ARG A 486 36.19 -8.51 4.74
CA ARG A 486 35.42 -7.65 5.65
C ARG A 486 35.51 -6.16 5.33
N SER A 487 36.72 -5.62 5.11
CA SER A 487 36.90 -4.20 4.77
C SER A 487 36.21 -3.81 3.46
N ALA A 488 36.21 -4.70 2.46
CA ALA A 488 35.52 -4.48 1.20
C ALA A 488 34.00 -4.55 1.38
N ALA A 489 33.50 -5.52 2.16
CA ALA A 489 32.08 -5.64 2.50
C ALA A 489 31.55 -4.41 3.27
N ILE A 490 32.33 -3.86 4.21
CA ILE A 490 31.99 -2.61 4.91
C ILE A 490 31.98 -1.43 3.94
N ALA A 491 32.96 -1.34 3.03
CA ALA A 491 33.00 -0.29 2.02
C ALA A 491 31.81 -0.38 1.06
N GLU A 492 31.44 -1.58 0.61
CA GLU A 492 30.27 -1.83 -0.24
C GLU A 492 28.97 -1.45 0.48
N LEU A 493 28.83 -1.82 1.76
CA LEU A 493 27.69 -1.42 2.57
C LEU A 493 27.61 0.11 2.71
N CYS A 494 28.72 0.78 2.95
CA CYS A 494 28.82 2.24 2.95
C CYS A 494 28.43 2.85 1.59
N GLU A 495 28.83 2.21 0.49
CA GLU A 495 28.48 2.64 -0.86
C GLU A 495 26.97 2.52 -1.13
N ARG A 496 26.31 1.52 -0.53
CA ARG A 496 24.88 1.25 -0.75
C ARG A 496 23.98 1.72 0.39
N CYS A 497 24.53 2.39 1.42
CA CYS A 497 23.83 2.69 2.66
C CYS A 497 22.60 3.60 2.54
N GLY A 498 22.47 4.33 1.43
CA GLY A 498 21.30 5.13 1.12
C GLY A 498 20.06 4.33 0.68
N LYS A 499 20.19 3.02 0.44
CA LYS A 499 19.07 2.15 0.03
C LYS A 499 18.37 1.57 1.26
N ASP A 500 17.04 1.68 1.28
CA ASP A 500 16.11 0.98 2.20
C ASP A 500 16.64 0.78 3.64
N CYS A 501 17.07 -0.44 4.03
CA CYS A 501 17.54 -0.73 5.40
C CYS A 501 19.04 -0.48 5.65
N GLY A 502 19.75 0.16 4.72
CA GLY A 502 21.21 0.33 4.78
C GLY A 502 21.71 1.12 5.99
N TRP A 503 21.00 2.18 6.39
CA TRP A 503 21.42 3.01 7.53
C TRP A 503 21.22 2.30 8.88
N SER A 504 20.11 1.57 9.05
CA SER A 504 19.84 0.81 10.28
C SER A 504 20.81 -0.36 10.42
N LEU A 505 21.18 -0.97 9.30
CA LEU A 505 22.24 -1.98 9.23
C LEU A 505 23.61 -1.39 9.62
N LEU A 506 24.00 -0.22 9.09
CA LEU A 506 25.22 0.47 9.50
C LEU A 506 25.22 0.85 10.99
N SER A 507 24.10 1.30 11.52
CA SER A 507 23.92 1.60 12.95
C SER A 507 24.16 0.35 13.82
N SER A 508 23.64 -0.80 13.38
CA SER A 508 23.86 -2.09 14.05
C SER A 508 25.32 -2.56 13.93
N LEU A 509 25.99 -2.28 12.81
CA LEU A 509 27.41 -2.57 12.61
C LEU A 509 28.30 -1.71 13.54
N VAL A 510 28.00 -0.41 13.68
CA VAL A 510 28.70 0.47 14.65
C VAL A 510 28.63 -0.09 16.06
N GLN A 511 27.44 -0.52 16.48
CA GLN A 511 27.23 -1.16 17.79
C GLN A 511 28.08 -2.43 17.92
N ALA A 512 28.04 -3.31 16.91
CA ALA A 512 28.78 -4.58 16.91
C ALA A 512 30.29 -4.38 17.00
N LEU A 513 30.87 -3.49 16.18
CA LEU A 513 32.31 -3.20 16.19
C LEU A 513 32.77 -2.63 17.54
N HIS A 514 31.99 -1.70 18.11
CA HIS A 514 32.28 -1.14 19.43
C HIS A 514 32.27 -2.20 20.53
N GLU A 515 31.25 -3.06 20.55
CA GLU A 515 31.12 -4.12 21.57
C GLU A 515 32.13 -5.25 21.45
N LEU A 516 32.57 -5.56 20.22
CA LEU A 516 33.66 -6.50 19.95
C LEU A 516 35.04 -5.92 20.27
N GLY A 517 35.13 -4.62 20.61
CA GLY A 517 36.40 -3.93 20.85
C GLY A 517 37.21 -3.69 19.58
N GLU A 518 36.59 -3.77 18.40
CA GLU A 518 37.23 -3.52 17.11
C GLU A 518 37.30 -2.01 16.80
N TYR A 519 37.90 -1.23 17.72
CA TYR A 519 37.97 0.23 17.61
C TYR A 519 38.71 0.73 16.36
N ASP A 520 39.67 -0.04 15.85
CA ASP A 520 40.37 0.28 14.60
C ASP A 520 39.43 0.17 13.38
N GLU A 521 38.56 -0.85 13.35
CA GLU A 521 37.56 -0.98 12.28
C GLU A 521 36.44 0.06 12.44
N LEU A 522 36.05 0.39 13.67
CA LEU A 522 35.11 1.48 13.93
C LEU A 522 35.66 2.84 13.48
N ALA A 523 36.95 3.11 13.71
CA ALA A 523 37.62 4.31 13.22
C ALA A 523 37.69 4.35 11.68
N LYS A 524 37.96 3.22 11.02
CA LYS A 524 37.90 3.10 9.54
C LYS A 524 36.49 3.32 9.02
N LEU A 525 35.48 2.78 9.69
CA LEU A 525 34.07 3.01 9.35
C LEU A 525 33.71 4.49 9.49
N PHE A 526 34.20 5.16 10.55
CA PHE A 526 34.00 6.60 10.71
C PHE A 526 34.74 7.43 9.65
N ASP A 527 35.96 7.04 9.25
CA ASP A 527 36.64 7.64 8.09
C ASP A 527 35.81 7.45 6.80
N ASN A 528 35.17 6.29 6.60
CA ASN A 528 34.25 6.06 5.47
C ASN A 528 33.02 6.98 5.56
N PHE A 529 32.47 7.22 6.76
CA PHE A 529 31.40 8.20 6.97
C PHE A 529 31.86 9.59 6.57
N LEU A 530 33.04 10.03 7.02
CA LEU A 530 33.60 11.32 6.63
C LEU A 530 33.81 11.42 5.10
N ALA A 531 34.31 10.35 4.47
CA ALA A 531 34.46 10.31 3.02
C ALA A 531 33.12 10.43 2.30
N ILE A 532 32.05 9.76 2.76
CA ILE A 532 30.70 9.95 2.21
C ILE A 532 30.26 11.41 2.36
N LEU A 533 30.46 11.99 3.54
CA LEU A 533 30.03 13.36 3.85
C LEU A 533 30.80 14.43 3.07
N ASP A 534 32.06 14.19 2.70
CA ASP A 534 32.83 15.08 1.82
C ASP A 534 32.19 15.22 0.44
N HIS A 535 31.56 14.15 -0.05
CA HIS A 535 30.96 14.09 -1.38
C HIS A 535 29.50 14.57 -1.39
N LYS A 536 28.96 15.00 -0.24
CA LYS A 536 27.57 15.40 -0.07
C LYS A 536 27.08 16.42 -1.11
N LYS A 537 27.94 17.30 -1.60
CA LYS A 537 27.57 18.34 -2.59
C LYS A 537 27.60 17.89 -4.06
N PHE A 538 28.06 16.67 -4.36
CA PHE A 538 28.27 16.21 -5.73
C PHE A 538 27.01 15.54 -6.28
N LYS A 539 26.35 16.20 -7.24
CA LYS A 539 25.17 15.65 -7.92
C LYS A 539 25.50 14.57 -8.95
N ASN A 540 26.66 14.66 -9.58
CA ASN A 540 27.06 13.73 -10.65
C ASN A 540 27.49 12.35 -10.13
N ILE A 541 27.54 12.21 -8.80
CA ILE A 541 27.83 10.93 -8.13
C ILE A 541 26.48 10.44 -7.60
N ASP A 542 25.87 9.52 -8.34
CA ASP A 542 24.57 8.94 -8.01
C ASP A 542 24.53 8.56 -6.51
N SER A 543 23.48 9.00 -5.82
CA SER A 543 23.17 8.76 -4.40
C SER A 543 24.06 9.38 -3.31
N ALA A 544 25.02 10.27 -3.61
CA ALA A 544 25.91 10.87 -2.59
C ALA A 544 25.17 11.57 -1.43
N MET A 545 24.08 12.30 -1.71
CA MET A 545 23.27 12.93 -0.68
C MET A 545 22.49 11.92 0.15
N THR A 546 21.89 10.92 -0.49
CA THR A 546 21.15 9.85 0.21
C THR A 546 22.07 9.08 1.16
N LYS A 547 23.30 8.77 0.73
CA LYS A 547 24.33 8.17 1.59
C LYS A 547 24.68 9.11 2.76
N SER A 548 24.83 10.40 2.51
CA SER A 548 25.11 11.38 3.56
C SER A 548 24.00 11.45 4.61
N TRP A 549 22.74 11.32 4.20
CA TRP A 549 21.60 11.22 5.12
C TRP A 549 21.62 9.95 5.94
N ALA A 550 21.83 8.80 5.30
CA ALA A 550 21.98 7.51 5.99
C ALA A 550 23.05 7.61 7.09
N VAL A 551 24.23 8.15 6.76
CA VAL A 551 25.30 8.42 7.72
C VAL A 551 24.85 9.38 8.82
N THR A 552 24.13 10.46 8.50
CA THR A 552 23.59 11.39 9.51
C THR A 552 22.65 10.71 10.49
N HIS A 553 21.81 9.79 10.03
CA HIS A 553 20.92 9.00 10.90
C HIS A 553 21.71 8.06 11.82
N VAL A 554 22.75 7.40 11.28
CA VAL A 554 23.67 6.58 12.08
C VAL A 554 24.36 7.41 13.16
N LEU A 555 24.89 8.59 12.81
CA LEU A 555 25.54 9.51 13.75
C LEU A 555 24.61 9.94 14.88
N LYS A 556 23.33 10.16 14.61
CA LYS A 556 22.33 10.50 15.64
C LYS A 556 21.97 9.28 16.50
N ALA A 557 21.72 8.13 15.87
CA ALA A 557 21.30 6.91 16.56
C ALA A 557 22.41 6.34 17.46
N LYS A 558 23.68 6.52 17.07
CA LYS A 558 24.87 6.05 17.79
C LYS A 558 25.76 7.22 18.23
N PHE A 559 25.13 8.34 18.62
CA PHE A 559 25.82 9.57 18.99
C PHE A 559 26.86 9.33 20.07
N GLU A 560 26.50 8.68 21.18
CA GLU A 560 27.41 8.42 22.30
C GLU A 560 28.66 7.62 21.89
N LEU A 561 28.48 6.59 21.05
CA LEU A 561 29.59 5.73 20.60
C LEU A 561 30.52 6.44 19.61
N LEU A 562 29.99 7.37 18.81
CA LEU A 562 30.73 8.09 17.78
C LEU A 562 31.19 9.49 18.24
N PHE A 563 30.70 9.98 19.38
CA PHE A 563 30.96 11.32 19.90
C PHE A 563 32.44 11.68 20.01
N PRO A 564 33.33 10.80 20.51
CA PRO A 564 34.77 11.08 20.55
C PRO A 564 35.35 11.37 19.16
N PHE A 565 34.97 10.57 18.15
CA PHE A 565 35.44 10.74 16.77
C PHE A 565 34.87 12.01 16.12
N MET A 566 33.63 12.39 16.43
CA MET A 566 33.05 13.64 15.91
C MET A 566 33.75 14.88 16.47
N LEU A 567 34.03 14.91 17.78
CA LEU A 567 34.77 16.02 18.39
C LEU A 567 36.19 16.10 17.82
N GLU A 568 36.89 14.95 17.72
CA GLU A 568 38.23 14.90 17.13
C GLU A 568 38.24 15.43 15.68
N ALA A 569 37.26 15.03 14.86
CA ALA A 569 37.13 15.53 13.49
C ALA A 569 36.87 17.05 13.43
N LEU A 570 35.95 17.58 14.25
CA LEU A 570 35.61 19.02 14.27
C LEU A 570 36.77 19.89 14.77
N GLU A 571 37.56 19.40 15.73
CA GLU A 571 38.79 20.01 16.25
C GLU A 571 39.93 20.02 15.22
N GLY A 572 39.89 19.14 14.21
CA GLY A 572 40.90 19.01 13.15
C GLY A 572 41.13 20.30 12.34
N GLN A 573 42.05 20.29 11.38
CA GLN A 573 42.26 21.44 10.50
C GLN A 573 41.17 21.51 9.43
N ARG A 574 40.83 22.72 8.95
CA ARG A 574 39.90 22.86 7.82
C ARG A 574 40.63 22.40 6.55
N ALA A 575 40.07 21.40 5.87
CA ALA A 575 40.44 21.05 4.51
C ALA A 575 39.64 21.89 3.51
N ASP A 576 40.22 22.07 2.32
CA ASP A 576 39.48 22.62 1.19
C ASP A 576 38.40 21.63 0.75
N SER A 577 37.26 22.17 0.32
CA SER A 577 36.19 21.33 -0.18
C SER A 577 36.59 20.67 -1.49
N LEU A 578 36.21 19.40 -1.69
CA LEU A 578 36.54 18.64 -2.89
C LEU A 578 35.97 19.30 -4.17
N ASP A 579 36.70 19.26 -5.28
CA ASP A 579 36.28 19.79 -6.60
C ASP A 579 35.75 18.63 -7.48
N PRO A 580 34.55 18.74 -8.09
CA PRO A 580 34.02 17.67 -8.93
C PRO A 580 34.66 17.57 -10.32
N GLU A 581 35.40 18.57 -10.79
CA GLU A 581 35.98 18.59 -12.15
C GLU A 581 37.47 18.20 -12.20
N ASP A 582 38.13 18.06 -11.05
CA ASP A 582 39.56 17.70 -10.96
C ASP A 582 39.77 16.31 -10.32
N ASP A 583 39.42 15.27 -11.09
CA ASP A 583 39.66 13.87 -10.70
C ASP A 583 41.15 13.46 -10.87
N SER A 584 42.00 14.37 -11.36
CA SER A 584 43.33 14.05 -11.91
C SER A 584 44.54 14.60 -11.14
N HIS A 585 44.35 15.37 -10.07
CA HIS A 585 45.46 15.88 -9.25
C HIS A 585 45.47 15.39 -7.79
N VAL A 586 46.27 14.33 -7.57
CA VAL A 586 47.25 14.15 -6.48
C VAL A 586 47.02 14.97 -5.18
N ALA A 587 46.60 14.26 -4.13
CA ALA A 587 46.70 14.64 -2.70
C ALA A 587 45.80 15.79 -2.17
N LEU A 588 44.54 15.87 -2.60
CA LEU A 588 43.53 16.62 -1.84
C LEU A 588 43.30 15.93 -0.47
N VAL A 589 43.62 16.66 0.58
CA VAL A 589 43.42 16.23 1.98
C VAL A 589 41.92 16.06 2.23
N ARG A 590 41.45 14.80 2.31
CA ARG A 590 40.06 14.45 2.64
C ARG A 590 39.80 14.57 4.14
N SER A 591 38.53 14.62 4.53
CA SER A 591 38.17 14.51 5.94
C SER A 591 38.65 13.17 6.49
N THR A 592 39.38 13.20 7.61
CA THR A 592 39.85 11.99 8.30
C THR A 592 40.15 12.32 9.75
N ILE A 593 39.92 11.34 10.62
CA ILE A 593 40.36 11.41 12.02
C ILE A 593 41.82 10.98 12.20
N ARG A 594 42.45 10.39 11.18
CA ARG A 594 43.87 10.00 11.22
C ARG A 594 44.75 11.25 11.29
N LYS A 595 45.87 11.17 12.00
CA LYS A 595 46.77 12.33 12.18
C LYS A 595 47.61 12.60 10.93
N PRO A 596 47.68 13.86 10.44
CA PRO A 596 46.97 15.04 10.94
C PRO A 596 45.48 15.00 10.61
N THR A 597 44.63 15.35 11.58
CA THR A 597 43.17 15.32 11.45
C THR A 597 42.68 16.49 10.59
N TYR A 598 41.82 16.21 9.63
CA TYR A 598 41.25 17.20 8.71
C TYR A 598 39.75 17.03 8.57
N ILE A 599 39.07 18.14 8.26
CA ILE A 599 37.64 18.11 7.97
C ILE A 599 37.24 19.17 6.94
N THR A 600 36.44 18.76 5.96
CA THR A 600 35.86 19.64 4.94
C THR A 600 34.68 20.43 5.51
N GLN A 601 34.23 21.43 4.75
CA GLN A 601 33.04 22.23 5.09
C GLN A 601 31.76 21.37 5.14
N GLU A 602 31.63 20.44 4.22
CA GLU A 602 30.48 19.57 4.00
C GLU A 602 30.33 18.58 5.15
N ALA A 603 31.42 17.87 5.50
CA ALA A 603 31.46 16.96 6.63
C ALA A 603 31.21 17.67 7.96
N ALA A 604 31.88 18.81 8.21
CA ALA A 604 31.72 19.57 9.45
C ALA A 604 30.27 20.03 9.68
N SER A 605 29.58 20.50 8.63
CA SER A 605 28.18 20.92 8.73
C SER A 605 27.24 19.77 9.11
N THR A 606 27.54 18.56 8.64
CA THR A 606 26.73 17.37 8.92
C THR A 606 27.00 16.85 10.33
N LEU A 607 28.27 16.83 10.78
CA LEU A 607 28.60 16.54 12.17
C LEU A 607 27.91 17.53 13.12
N GLY A 608 27.92 18.83 12.81
CA GLY A 608 27.17 19.83 13.58
C GLY A 608 25.66 19.51 13.68
N SER A 609 25.07 18.92 12.63
CA SER A 609 23.65 18.52 12.64
C SER A 609 23.37 17.29 13.51
N ALA A 610 24.38 16.49 13.85
CA ALA A 610 24.23 15.34 14.75
C ALA A 610 23.99 15.78 16.21
N PHE A 611 24.43 16.99 16.60
CA PHE A 611 24.22 17.59 17.93
C PHE A 611 22.77 18.05 18.19
N ALA A 612 21.79 17.60 17.41
CA ALA A 612 20.39 18.00 17.57
C ALA A 612 19.75 17.50 18.89
N VAL A 613 20.28 16.43 19.48
CA VAL A 613 19.84 15.85 20.76
C VAL A 613 21.07 15.44 21.58
N PRO A 614 21.76 16.37 22.25
CA PRO A 614 22.91 16.02 23.09
C PRO A 614 22.43 15.13 24.26
N PRO A 615 22.98 13.92 24.43
CA PRO A 615 22.61 13.05 25.54
C PRO A 615 23.08 13.62 26.88
N GLU A 616 22.42 13.20 27.97
CA GLU A 616 22.85 13.54 29.33
C GLU A 616 24.25 12.97 29.58
N GLY A 617 25.15 13.78 30.16
CA GLY A 617 26.50 13.34 30.52
C GLY A 617 27.62 13.66 29.53
N ILE A 618 27.34 14.37 28.43
CA ILE A 618 28.42 14.89 27.56
C ILE A 618 29.12 16.11 28.18
N ASP A 619 30.41 16.25 27.88
CA ASP A 619 31.21 17.43 28.27
C ASP A 619 30.72 18.66 27.50
N SER A 620 29.81 19.40 28.13
CA SER A 620 29.15 20.57 27.53
C SER A 620 30.12 21.73 27.31
N GLU A 621 31.07 21.94 28.22
CA GLU A 621 32.06 23.01 28.11
C GLU A 621 32.97 22.78 26.90
N LYS A 622 33.52 21.57 26.78
CA LYS A 622 34.34 21.19 25.62
C LYS A 622 33.54 21.29 24.31
N SER A 623 32.30 20.82 24.31
CA SER A 623 31.43 20.84 23.12
C SER A 623 31.12 22.28 22.66
N ILE A 624 30.74 23.17 23.59
CA ILE A 624 30.47 24.58 23.29
C ILE A 624 31.72 25.26 22.74
N HIS A 625 32.90 25.01 23.33
CA HIS A 625 34.16 25.55 22.85
C HIS A 625 34.47 25.12 21.40
N VAL A 626 34.31 23.83 21.08
CA VAL A 626 34.54 23.31 19.72
C VAL A 626 33.52 23.89 18.73
N LEU A 627 32.24 23.94 19.08
CA LEU A 627 31.18 24.47 18.21
C LEU A 627 31.34 25.98 17.97
N LYS A 628 31.77 26.74 18.97
CA LYS A 628 32.11 28.17 18.85
C LYS A 628 33.26 28.39 17.86
N SER A 629 34.30 27.55 17.94
CA SER A 629 35.42 27.59 16.98
C SER A 629 34.92 27.33 15.54
N CYS A 630 33.98 26.40 15.37
CA CYS A 630 33.38 26.09 14.07
C CYS A 630 32.62 27.26 13.43
N LEU A 631 31.94 28.11 14.20
CA LEU A 631 31.27 29.32 13.67
C LEU A 631 32.24 30.26 12.93
N ASN A 632 33.49 30.33 13.40
CA ASN A 632 34.52 31.17 12.79
C ASN A 632 35.26 30.46 11.66
N LYS A 633 35.42 29.13 11.77
CA LYS A 633 36.20 28.29 10.84
C LYS A 633 35.47 27.99 9.52
N PHE A 634 34.14 27.87 9.57
CA PHE A 634 33.31 27.36 8.46
C PHE A 634 32.29 28.38 7.95
N THR A 635 31.85 28.21 6.71
CA THR A 635 30.87 29.07 6.04
C THR A 635 29.42 28.65 6.31
N TYR A 636 29.11 27.35 6.45
CA TYR A 636 27.76 26.87 6.78
C TYR A 636 27.50 26.96 8.29
N ARG A 637 27.29 28.18 8.77
CA ARG A 637 27.23 28.48 10.21
C ARG A 637 25.91 28.07 10.87
N GLY A 638 24.82 27.97 10.10
CA GLY A 638 23.48 27.64 10.61
C GLY A 638 23.43 26.36 11.44
N ARG A 639 24.17 25.31 11.06
CA ARG A 639 24.19 24.03 11.80
C ARG A 639 24.87 24.13 13.16
N PHE A 640 25.91 24.95 13.28
CA PHE A 640 26.58 25.19 14.56
C PHE A 640 25.76 26.10 15.46
N ILE A 641 25.02 27.07 14.89
CA ILE A 641 24.05 27.89 15.62
C ILE A 641 22.97 27.00 16.26
N GLU A 642 22.41 26.07 15.48
CA GLU A 642 21.43 25.10 15.97
C GLU A 642 22.00 24.19 17.05
N ALA A 643 23.21 23.66 16.87
CA ALA A 643 23.88 22.81 17.84
C ALA A 643 24.12 23.55 19.17
N LEU A 644 24.61 24.79 19.11
CA LEU A 644 24.81 25.64 20.30
C LEU A 644 23.50 25.92 21.02
N ALA A 645 22.42 26.20 20.29
CA ALA A 645 21.10 26.48 20.87
C ALA A 645 20.48 25.29 21.62
N ARG A 646 21.02 24.07 21.49
CA ARG A 646 20.60 22.89 22.26
C ARG A 646 21.24 22.83 23.65
N PHE A 647 22.37 23.49 23.84
CA PHE A 647 22.97 23.60 25.17
C PHE A 647 22.18 24.65 25.97
N SER A 648 21.45 24.18 26.98
CA SER A 648 20.72 25.04 27.91
C SER A 648 21.68 25.67 28.93
N SER A 649 22.67 26.42 28.46
CA SER A 649 23.66 27.10 29.28
C SER A 649 23.78 28.58 28.95
N ALA A 650 24.12 29.40 29.95
CA ALA A 650 24.34 30.83 29.77
C ALA A 650 25.46 31.11 28.75
N GLU A 651 26.50 30.28 28.74
CA GLU A 651 27.63 30.40 27.82
C GLU A 651 27.21 30.25 26.35
N ALA A 652 26.37 29.26 26.03
CA ALA A 652 25.86 29.08 24.68
C ALA A 652 25.00 30.27 24.23
N PHE A 653 24.16 30.80 25.13
CA PHE A 653 23.34 31.98 24.87
C PHE A 653 24.18 33.23 24.58
N GLU A 654 25.25 33.47 25.34
CA GLU A 654 26.17 34.59 25.13
C GLU A 654 26.86 34.50 23.78
N VAL A 655 27.34 33.32 23.39
CA VAL A 655 27.97 33.07 22.09
C VAL A 655 27.03 33.41 20.94
N LEU A 656 25.78 32.94 21.00
CA LEU A 656 24.78 33.18 19.96
C LEU A 656 24.38 34.66 19.86
N THR A 657 24.19 35.33 21.00
CA THR A 657 23.82 36.76 21.04
C THR A 657 24.95 37.65 20.54
N GLN A 658 26.20 37.33 20.90
CA GLN A 658 27.38 38.04 20.39
C GLN A 658 27.43 37.92 18.86
N TYR A 659 27.31 36.69 18.35
CA TYR A 659 27.36 36.41 16.93
C TYR A 659 26.25 37.14 16.14
N ALA A 660 25.01 37.15 16.66
CA ALA A 660 23.89 37.88 16.05
C ALA A 660 24.16 39.39 15.90
N ASN A 661 24.72 40.02 16.95
CA ASN A 661 25.04 41.43 16.93
C ASN A 661 26.17 41.77 15.96
N GLU A 662 27.18 40.91 15.84
CA GLU A 662 28.25 41.05 14.86
C GLU A 662 27.70 41.02 13.43
N GLN A 663 26.79 40.08 13.12
CA GLN A 663 26.17 39.99 11.79
C GLN A 663 25.31 41.22 11.45
N LEU A 664 24.49 41.69 12.39
CA LEU A 664 23.70 42.91 12.21
C LEU A 664 24.58 44.16 12.00
N ALA A 665 25.74 44.23 12.65
CA ALA A 665 26.69 45.32 12.43
C ALA A 665 27.33 45.26 11.04
N LEU A 666 27.72 44.06 10.57
CA LEU A 666 28.34 43.86 9.26
C LEU A 666 27.40 44.21 8.09
N LEU A 667 26.09 44.02 8.26
CA LEU A 667 25.07 44.35 7.24
C LEU A 667 24.84 45.86 7.06
N LYS A 668 25.25 46.69 8.02
CA LYS A 668 25.14 48.16 7.90
C LYS A 668 26.19 48.78 6.97
N HIS A 669 27.21 48.02 6.59
CA HIS A 669 28.21 48.45 5.62
C HIS A 669 27.71 48.22 4.19
N SER A 670 27.82 49.24 3.33
CA SER A 670 27.48 49.14 1.91
C SER A 670 28.75 49.35 1.07
N PRO A 671 29.21 48.34 0.31
CA PRO A 671 28.63 47.01 0.13
C PRO A 671 28.82 46.08 1.36
N PRO A 672 27.97 45.04 1.51
CA PRO A 672 28.11 44.04 2.57
C PRO A 672 29.51 43.40 2.54
N THR A 673 30.12 43.23 3.70
CA THR A 673 31.45 42.61 3.78
C THR A 673 31.37 41.13 3.39
N LYS A 674 32.48 40.53 2.92
CA LYS A 674 32.56 39.08 2.65
C LYS A 674 32.23 38.19 3.87
N ASN A 675 32.21 38.77 5.08
CA ASN A 675 31.89 38.07 6.32
C ASN A 675 30.42 38.24 6.77
N SER A 676 29.64 39.10 6.11
CA SER A 676 28.21 39.22 6.38
C SER A 676 27.45 38.03 5.78
N ASP A 677 26.68 37.36 6.61
CA ASP A 677 25.81 36.24 6.24
C ASP A 677 24.39 36.52 6.75
N PRO A 678 23.57 37.27 5.99
CA PRO A 678 22.21 37.60 6.41
C PRO A 678 21.32 36.36 6.60
N ARG A 679 21.64 35.20 6.00
CA ARG A 679 20.91 33.94 6.22
C ARG A 679 21.25 33.31 7.58
N SER A 680 22.42 33.56 8.15
CA SER A 680 22.73 33.14 9.53
C SER A 680 21.74 33.69 10.57
N LEU A 681 21.19 34.89 10.33
CA LEU A 681 20.16 35.50 11.17
C LEU A 681 18.84 34.70 11.14
N LEU A 682 18.51 34.02 10.05
CA LEU A 682 17.34 33.15 9.97
C LEU A 682 17.42 32.02 11.02
N TYR A 683 18.58 31.35 11.10
CA TYR A 683 18.79 30.27 12.06
C TYR A 683 18.78 30.77 13.51
N LEU A 684 19.31 31.97 13.77
CA LEU A 684 19.22 32.61 15.09
C LEU A 684 17.78 32.92 15.48
N VAL A 685 16.99 33.47 14.56
CA VAL A 685 15.56 33.73 14.79
C VAL A 685 14.81 32.42 15.03
N GLN A 686 15.08 31.38 14.27
CA GLN A 686 14.47 30.06 14.48
C GLN A 686 14.87 29.45 15.83
N ALA A 687 16.14 29.63 16.24
CA ALA A 687 16.65 29.20 17.54
C ALA A 687 16.10 30.02 18.72
N SER A 688 15.59 31.24 18.49
CA SER A 688 15.12 32.14 19.55
C SER A 688 14.04 31.56 20.47
N GLY A 689 13.24 30.60 19.96
CA GLY A 689 12.26 29.87 20.77
C GLY A 689 12.88 28.97 21.85
N LEU A 690 14.14 28.56 21.69
CA LEU A 690 14.92 27.80 22.67
C LEU A 690 15.77 28.71 23.57
N LEU A 691 15.91 30.00 23.21
CA LEU A 691 16.77 30.99 23.88
C LEU A 691 16.00 31.85 24.90
N LEU A 692 14.87 31.38 25.43
CA LEU A 692 13.98 32.11 26.36
C LEU A 692 14.59 32.45 27.74
N TRP A 693 15.90 32.35 27.89
CA TRP A 693 16.63 32.73 29.10
C TRP A 693 16.57 34.24 29.37
N ASP A 694 16.46 35.08 28.34
CA ASP A 694 16.33 36.54 28.47
C ASP A 694 15.32 37.09 27.44
N PHE A 695 14.07 37.25 27.88
CA PHE A 695 12.94 37.67 27.05
C PHE A 695 13.18 39.05 26.41
N ASP A 696 13.70 40.01 27.18
CA ASP A 696 13.88 41.38 26.73
C ASP A 696 14.96 41.47 25.64
N LYS A 697 16.11 40.81 25.83
CA LYS A 697 17.16 40.77 24.81
C LYS A 697 16.74 40.05 23.54
N THR A 698 15.96 38.98 23.68
CA THR A 698 15.44 38.22 22.53
C THR A 698 14.44 39.08 21.74
N SER A 699 13.54 39.77 22.42
CA SER A 699 12.56 40.67 21.81
C SER A 699 13.23 41.87 21.11
N ASP A 700 14.25 42.48 21.72
CA ASP A 700 15.03 43.56 21.09
C ASP A 700 15.71 43.09 19.79
N LEU A 701 16.35 41.92 19.82
CA LEU A 701 17.01 41.35 18.65
C LEU A 701 16.01 41.08 17.51
N LEU A 702 14.86 40.46 17.81
CA LEU A 702 13.82 40.17 16.81
C LEU A 702 13.23 41.45 16.19
N ASN A 703 12.99 42.49 16.99
CA ASN A 703 12.52 43.78 16.49
C ASN A 703 13.54 44.44 15.57
N ARG A 704 14.82 44.41 15.93
CA ARG A 704 15.90 44.95 15.08
C ARG A 704 15.97 44.23 13.74
N ILE A 705 15.82 42.90 13.72
CA ILE A 705 15.79 42.11 12.49
C ILE A 705 14.56 42.46 11.64
N ARG A 706 13.37 42.52 12.27
CA ARG A 706 12.10 42.78 11.58
C ARG A 706 12.07 44.10 10.81
N PHE A 707 12.63 45.17 11.36
CA PHE A 707 12.50 46.53 10.80
C PHE A 707 13.65 46.95 9.87
N GLN A 708 14.65 46.09 9.64
CA GLN A 708 15.81 46.44 8.84
C GLN A 708 15.63 46.02 7.37
N PRO A 709 15.51 46.97 6.41
CA PRO A 709 15.13 46.66 5.02
C PRO A 709 16.18 45.90 4.22
N GLU A 710 17.45 45.92 4.65
CA GLU A 710 18.56 45.20 4.02
C GLU A 710 18.54 43.69 4.33
N ILE A 711 17.74 43.26 5.31
CA ILE A 711 17.57 41.86 5.67
C ILE A 711 16.57 41.18 4.72
N PRO A 712 16.82 39.95 4.22
CA PRO A 712 15.90 39.26 3.30
C PRO A 712 14.47 39.15 3.83
N ALA A 713 13.48 39.18 2.91
CA ALA A 713 12.06 39.19 3.26
C ALA A 713 11.67 38.02 4.17
N ILE A 714 12.16 36.81 3.86
CA ILE A 714 11.92 35.62 4.68
C ILE A 714 12.41 35.78 6.13
N VAL A 715 13.58 36.38 6.34
CA VAL A 715 14.16 36.54 7.68
C VAL A 715 13.33 37.54 8.50
N ARG A 716 12.86 38.63 7.87
CA ARG A 716 11.94 39.57 8.51
C ARG A 716 10.58 38.95 8.83
N ARG A 717 10.05 38.12 7.94
CA ARG A 717 8.80 37.37 8.15
C ARG A 717 8.93 36.41 9.34
N VAL A 718 9.94 35.56 9.33
CA VAL A 718 10.16 34.58 10.41
C VAL A 718 10.47 35.28 11.74
N ALA A 719 11.13 36.44 11.72
CA ALA A 719 11.29 37.27 12.92
C ALA A 719 9.96 37.85 13.42
N THR A 720 9.07 38.25 12.50
CA THR A 720 7.71 38.69 12.83
C THR A 720 6.87 37.56 13.43
N GLU A 721 6.98 36.34 12.89
CA GLU A 721 6.31 35.14 13.43
C GLU A 721 6.86 34.71 14.79
N ALA A 722 8.18 34.77 14.99
CA ALA A 722 8.80 34.53 16.28
C ALA A 722 8.35 35.58 17.31
N LEU A 723 8.31 36.86 16.92
CA LEU A 723 7.85 37.93 17.79
C LEU A 723 6.34 37.84 18.07
N HIS A 724 5.52 37.42 17.10
CA HIS A 724 4.08 37.18 17.30
C HIS A 724 3.82 36.09 18.35
N ARG A 725 4.65 35.04 18.40
CA ARG A 725 4.59 34.02 19.44
C ARG A 725 4.92 34.57 20.84
N LEU A 726 5.76 35.60 20.93
CA LEU A 726 6.09 36.30 22.18
C LEU A 726 5.07 37.39 22.53
N ASP A 727 4.51 38.07 21.53
CA ASP A 727 3.51 39.13 21.63
C ASP A 727 2.48 39.00 20.49
N PRO A 728 1.30 38.41 20.76
CA PRO A 728 0.25 38.18 19.76
C PRO A 728 -0.31 39.45 19.09
N ARG A 729 0.03 40.65 19.58
CA ARG A 729 -0.37 41.93 18.96
C ARG A 729 0.41 42.25 17.69
N VAL A 730 1.51 41.56 17.44
CA VAL A 730 2.32 41.74 16.23
C VAL A 730 1.60 41.16 15.02
N GLU A 731 1.29 41.99 14.03
CA GLU A 731 0.64 41.54 12.79
C GLU A 731 1.60 40.68 11.93
N LEU A 732 1.10 39.54 11.44
CA LEU A 732 1.85 38.63 10.58
C LEU A 732 1.96 39.18 9.15
N LEU A 733 3.12 38.98 8.51
CA LEU A 733 3.33 39.39 7.12
C LEU A 733 2.85 38.28 6.16
N PRO A 734 2.12 38.61 5.08
CA PRO A 734 1.67 37.62 4.09
C PRO A 734 2.82 37.14 3.20
N ARG A 735 2.72 35.91 2.69
CA ARG A 735 3.66 35.33 1.70
C ARG A 735 3.29 35.78 0.28
N THR A 736 4.11 36.64 -0.33
CA THR A 736 3.87 37.14 -1.70
C THR A 736 4.30 36.12 -2.76
N GLU A 737 3.83 36.26 -4.00
CA GLU A 737 4.24 35.36 -5.09
C GLU A 737 5.72 35.52 -5.43
N GLU A 738 6.22 36.75 -5.34
CA GLU A 738 7.63 37.08 -5.55
C GLU A 738 8.53 36.41 -4.50
N GLU A 739 8.14 36.43 -3.22
CA GLU A 739 8.85 35.73 -2.14
C GLU A 739 8.85 34.22 -2.38
N ILE A 740 7.71 33.65 -2.79
CA ILE A 740 7.61 32.21 -3.10
C ILE A 740 8.54 31.83 -4.25
N LEU A 741 8.59 32.64 -5.31
CA LEU A 741 9.45 32.38 -6.47
C LEU A 741 10.94 32.51 -6.13
N GLU A 742 11.32 33.50 -5.33
CA GLU A 742 12.69 33.71 -4.84
C GLU A 742 13.15 32.54 -3.96
N GLU A 743 12.29 32.09 -3.05
CA GLU A 743 12.63 31.03 -2.10
C GLU A 743 12.42 29.60 -2.65
N LEU A 744 11.83 29.47 -3.85
CA LEU A 744 11.81 28.25 -4.66
C LEU A 744 12.82 28.30 -5.82
N GLU A 745 13.83 29.18 -5.76
CA GLU A 745 14.99 29.04 -6.62
C GLU A 745 15.83 27.85 -6.21
N LEU A 746 16.39 27.12 -7.18
CA LEU A 746 17.15 25.90 -6.89
C LEU A 746 18.43 26.23 -6.12
N TYR A 747 18.99 27.42 -6.35
CA TYR A 747 20.25 27.87 -5.79
C TYR A 747 20.13 29.27 -5.19
N GLU A 748 20.85 29.51 -4.08
CA GLU A 748 20.81 30.77 -3.35
C GLU A 748 21.50 31.94 -4.10
N THR A 749 22.44 31.65 -5.02
CA THR A 749 23.13 32.69 -5.81
C THR A 749 23.40 32.23 -7.25
N PRO A 750 23.03 33.02 -8.28
CA PRO A 750 23.17 32.59 -9.69
C PRO A 750 24.59 32.49 -10.24
N LYS A 751 25.62 33.05 -9.56
CA LYS A 751 26.89 33.37 -10.25
C LYS A 751 28.12 32.55 -9.91
N GLU A 752 28.37 32.06 -8.69
CA GLU A 752 29.72 31.48 -8.42
C GLU A 752 29.78 30.30 -7.44
N LYS A 753 28.68 29.89 -6.79
CA LYS A 753 28.66 28.69 -5.93
C LYS A 753 27.30 28.01 -6.01
N LYS A 754 27.25 26.76 -6.48
CA LYS A 754 26.04 25.90 -6.61
C LYS A 754 25.49 25.48 -5.24
N GLN A 755 25.24 26.42 -4.32
CA GLN A 755 24.62 26.13 -3.04
C GLN A 755 23.10 26.11 -3.22
N TYR A 756 22.49 24.98 -2.88
CA TYR A 756 21.04 24.85 -2.87
C TYR A 756 20.39 25.74 -1.83
N THR A 757 19.17 26.17 -2.13
CA THR A 757 18.30 26.80 -1.13
C THR A 757 18.07 25.85 0.05
N ASP A 758 17.92 26.37 1.27
CA ASP A 758 17.68 25.51 2.43
C ASP A 758 16.38 24.71 2.25
N TRP A 759 16.47 23.39 2.35
CA TRP A 759 15.35 22.48 2.19
C TRP A 759 14.17 22.78 3.10
N ARG A 760 14.40 23.37 4.29
CA ARG A 760 13.34 23.76 5.22
C ARG A 760 12.50 24.89 4.66
N ILE A 761 13.15 25.82 3.95
CA ILE A 761 12.49 26.93 3.26
C ILE A 761 11.64 26.36 2.13
N VAL A 762 12.24 25.54 1.26
CA VAL A 762 11.53 24.87 0.16
C VAL A 762 10.34 24.06 0.67
N THR A 763 10.52 23.33 1.77
CA THR A 763 9.46 22.55 2.43
C THR A 763 8.32 23.43 2.95
N ASP A 764 8.63 24.53 3.64
CA ASP A 764 7.62 25.48 4.15
C ASP A 764 6.78 26.06 2.99
N TYR A 765 7.42 26.45 1.89
CA TYR A 765 6.74 26.98 0.72
C TYR A 765 5.95 25.93 -0.07
N ALA A 766 6.49 24.73 -0.25
CA ALA A 766 5.76 23.65 -0.90
C ALA A 766 4.50 23.27 -0.09
N ARG A 767 4.61 23.19 1.24
CA ARG A 767 3.45 22.96 2.14
C ARG A 767 2.45 24.08 2.08
N TYR A 768 2.92 25.33 2.05
CA TYR A 768 2.06 26.50 1.90
C TYR A 768 1.24 26.41 0.61
N ILE A 769 1.92 26.23 -0.53
CA ILE A 769 1.29 26.09 -1.85
C ILE A 769 0.22 25.00 -1.82
N ARG A 770 0.55 23.84 -1.23
CA ARG A 770 -0.39 22.74 -1.08
C ARG A 770 -1.62 23.11 -0.24
N SER A 771 -1.42 23.80 0.89
CA SER A 771 -2.50 24.15 1.81
C SER A 771 -3.46 25.22 1.29
N THR A 772 -2.97 26.16 0.48
CA THR A 772 -3.77 27.30 -0.01
C THR A 772 -4.22 27.15 -1.46
N PHE A 773 -3.94 26.02 -2.11
CA PHE A 773 -4.29 25.79 -3.52
C PHE A 773 -5.80 25.92 -3.81
N ALA A 774 -6.66 25.51 -2.87
CA ALA A 774 -8.12 25.63 -3.02
C ALA A 774 -8.60 27.09 -3.00
N GLU A 775 -7.85 27.98 -2.36
CA GLU A 775 -8.23 29.39 -2.13
C GLU A 775 -7.49 30.36 -3.05
N ARG A 776 -6.41 29.90 -3.70
CA ARG A 776 -5.50 30.74 -4.48
C ARG A 776 -5.03 30.05 -5.76
N SER A 777 -5.08 30.77 -6.88
CA SER A 777 -4.44 30.36 -8.13
C SER A 777 -2.95 30.71 -8.12
N TYR A 778 -2.11 29.80 -8.62
CA TYR A 778 -0.67 30.03 -8.79
C TYR A 778 -0.28 30.13 -10.26
N SER A 779 0.71 30.97 -10.56
CA SER A 779 1.21 31.14 -11.94
C SER A 779 1.89 29.88 -12.51
N SER A 780 2.13 29.88 -13.83
CA SER A 780 3.00 28.88 -14.47
C SER A 780 4.43 28.93 -13.94
N ALA A 781 4.92 30.10 -13.52
CA ALA A 781 6.27 30.25 -12.98
C ALA A 781 6.47 29.44 -11.70
N ILE A 782 5.49 29.41 -10.79
CA ILE A 782 5.56 28.57 -9.59
C ILE A 782 5.57 27.09 -9.94
N ARG A 783 4.73 26.67 -10.90
CA ARG A 783 4.72 25.28 -11.38
C ARG A 783 6.08 24.86 -11.94
N ASP A 784 6.68 25.72 -12.75
CA ASP A 784 8.00 25.49 -13.34
C ASP A 784 9.09 25.41 -12.27
N ARG A 785 9.03 26.27 -11.24
CA ARG A 785 9.95 26.21 -10.10
C ARG A 785 9.77 24.95 -9.26
N LEU A 786 8.54 24.50 -9.01
CA LEU A 786 8.31 23.24 -8.31
C LEU A 786 8.87 22.03 -9.09
N VAL A 787 8.68 22.00 -10.42
CA VAL A 787 9.28 20.96 -11.27
C VAL A 787 10.82 21.01 -11.17
N GLU A 788 11.41 22.21 -11.21
CA GLU A 788 12.85 22.37 -11.04
C GLU A 788 13.32 21.90 -9.64
N MET A 789 12.54 22.15 -8.59
CA MET A 789 12.84 21.76 -7.21
C MET A 789 12.81 20.25 -6.96
N LEU A 790 12.30 19.43 -7.88
CA LEU A 790 12.53 17.98 -7.81
C LEU A 790 14.02 17.63 -7.93
N ASN A 791 14.82 18.49 -8.57
CA ASN A 791 16.29 18.34 -8.63
C ASN A 791 17.03 18.87 -7.39
N HIS A 792 16.30 19.20 -6.32
CA HIS A 792 16.87 19.60 -5.04
C HIS A 792 17.70 18.45 -4.46
N ASP A 793 18.83 18.71 -3.81
CA ASP A 793 19.65 17.63 -3.25
C ASP A 793 18.97 16.92 -2.07
N GLN A 794 18.27 17.67 -1.22
CA GLN A 794 17.57 17.14 -0.04
C GLN A 794 16.22 16.47 -0.34
N ASN A 795 16.10 15.20 0.07
CA ASN A 795 14.89 14.37 -0.05
C ASN A 795 13.65 14.97 0.62
N PHE A 796 13.81 15.65 1.76
CA PHE A 796 12.69 16.29 2.47
C PHE A 796 12.02 17.40 1.65
N ALA A 797 12.82 18.18 0.90
CA ALA A 797 12.29 19.17 -0.01
C ALA A 797 11.59 18.49 -1.19
N ARG A 798 12.28 17.52 -1.84
CA ARG A 798 11.76 16.76 -2.99
C ARG A 798 10.39 16.13 -2.69
N ARG A 799 10.21 15.48 -1.54
CA ARG A 799 8.92 14.90 -1.11
C ARG A 799 7.82 15.96 -1.05
N GLU A 800 8.06 17.06 -0.37
CA GLU A 800 7.02 18.08 -0.15
C GLU A 800 6.72 18.83 -1.46
N VAL A 801 7.71 18.98 -2.33
CA VAL A 801 7.56 19.47 -3.71
C VAL A 801 6.70 18.52 -4.54
N ALA A 802 6.96 17.21 -4.50
CA ALA A 802 6.14 16.20 -5.17
C ALA A 802 4.68 16.26 -4.69
N LEU A 803 4.48 16.40 -3.37
CA LEU A 803 3.15 16.59 -2.78
C LEU A 803 2.51 17.93 -3.12
N ALA A 804 3.27 18.98 -3.39
CA ALA A 804 2.72 20.25 -3.88
C ALA A 804 2.32 20.14 -5.36
N LEU A 805 3.12 19.43 -6.18
CA LEU A 805 2.85 19.14 -7.59
C LEU A 805 1.57 18.31 -7.80
N SER A 806 1.14 17.55 -6.79
CA SER A 806 -0.13 16.81 -6.76
C SER A 806 -1.37 17.67 -7.10
N ASN A 807 -1.33 18.96 -6.76
CA ASN A 807 -2.45 19.87 -6.98
C ASN A 807 -2.55 20.35 -8.43
N PHE A 808 -1.50 20.16 -9.23
CA PHE A 808 -1.43 20.64 -10.59
C PHE A 808 -1.57 19.47 -11.56
N THR A 809 -2.58 19.51 -12.43
CA THR A 809 -2.77 18.52 -13.49
C THR A 809 -2.08 18.98 -14.79
N GLY A 810 -1.59 18.02 -15.57
CA GLY A 810 -1.01 18.24 -16.89
C GLY A 810 0.21 17.36 -17.19
N PRO A 811 0.55 17.14 -18.48
CA PRO A 811 1.63 16.24 -18.88
C PRO A 811 2.97 16.58 -18.20
N LYS A 812 3.36 17.85 -18.21
CA LYS A 812 4.64 18.29 -17.61
C LYS A 812 4.78 17.91 -16.13
N MET A 813 3.71 18.04 -15.33
CA MET A 813 3.75 17.74 -13.90
C MET A 813 3.70 16.24 -13.64
N ARG A 814 2.89 15.50 -14.41
CA ARG A 814 2.90 14.02 -14.41
C ARG A 814 4.29 13.49 -14.75
N ASP A 815 4.86 13.94 -15.86
CA ASP A 815 6.13 13.46 -16.38
C ASP A 815 7.28 13.82 -15.42
N ALA A 816 7.22 14.97 -14.77
CA ALA A 816 8.16 15.33 -13.71
C ALA A 816 8.11 14.34 -12.53
N LEU A 817 6.92 13.97 -12.06
CA LEU A 817 6.75 12.98 -10.98
C LEU A 817 7.14 11.56 -11.41
N LEU A 818 6.87 11.17 -12.68
CA LEU A 818 7.29 9.90 -13.25
C LEU A 818 8.81 9.81 -13.42
N ASN A 819 9.45 10.86 -13.93
CA ASN A 819 10.90 10.91 -14.06
C ASN A 819 11.58 10.84 -12.70
N GLU A 820 11.02 11.55 -11.72
CA GLU A 820 11.46 11.51 -10.34
C GLU A 820 11.34 10.09 -9.77
N ILE A 821 10.15 9.47 -9.82
CA ILE A 821 9.92 8.15 -9.20
C ILE A 821 10.75 7.02 -9.82
N LEU A 822 11.14 7.18 -11.09
CA LEU A 822 11.93 6.21 -11.83
C LEU A 822 13.45 6.43 -11.70
N GLU A 823 13.90 7.44 -10.95
CA GLU A 823 15.31 7.66 -10.61
C GLU A 823 15.90 6.43 -9.91
N GLU A 824 17.14 6.08 -10.26
CA GLU A 824 17.84 4.97 -9.60
C GLU A 824 18.14 5.30 -8.14
N GLY A 825 17.74 4.42 -7.23
CA GLY A 825 17.97 4.63 -5.80
C GLY A 825 17.13 5.75 -5.19
N ILE A 826 15.94 6.04 -5.76
CA ILE A 826 15.02 7.01 -5.18
C ILE A 826 14.73 6.70 -3.69
N PRO A 827 14.88 7.68 -2.79
CA PRO A 827 14.54 7.53 -1.37
C PRO A 827 13.07 7.20 -1.15
N SER A 828 12.79 6.41 -0.11
CA SER A 828 11.44 5.91 0.19
C SER A 828 10.39 7.03 0.36
N GLU A 829 10.78 8.13 0.98
CA GLU A 829 9.92 9.26 1.31
C GLU A 829 9.59 10.10 0.08
N VAL A 830 10.54 10.22 -0.86
CA VAL A 830 10.33 10.90 -2.14
C VAL A 830 9.44 10.02 -3.02
N ARG A 831 9.74 8.72 -3.11
CA ARG A 831 8.91 7.72 -3.81
C ARG A 831 7.46 7.78 -3.35
N GLN A 832 7.21 7.80 -2.04
CA GLN A 832 5.86 7.96 -1.48
C GLN A 832 5.22 9.31 -1.86
N GLY A 833 5.98 10.41 -1.80
CA GLY A 833 5.52 11.72 -2.25
C GLY A 833 5.10 11.72 -3.72
N CYS A 834 5.87 11.06 -4.59
CA CYS A 834 5.56 10.90 -6.01
C CYS A 834 4.34 10.02 -6.23
N LEU A 835 4.25 8.84 -5.60
CA LEU A 835 3.08 7.96 -5.72
C LEU A 835 1.78 8.67 -5.29
N GLN A 836 1.82 9.37 -4.15
CA GLN A 836 0.69 10.17 -3.69
C GLN A 836 0.37 11.30 -4.67
N GLY A 837 1.39 11.99 -5.18
CA GLY A 837 1.19 13.07 -6.16
C GLY A 837 0.58 12.57 -7.47
N LEU A 838 1.02 11.42 -7.98
CA LEU A 838 0.47 10.77 -9.17
C LEU A 838 -0.98 10.31 -8.92
N ARG A 839 -1.28 9.80 -7.72
CA ARG A 839 -2.65 9.43 -7.32
C ARG A 839 -3.58 10.62 -7.31
N ASP A 840 -3.20 11.68 -6.63
CA ASP A 840 -4.00 12.89 -6.53
C ASP A 840 -4.24 13.52 -7.91
N GLN A 841 -3.24 13.47 -8.81
CA GLN A 841 -3.41 13.90 -10.20
C GLN A 841 -4.41 13.01 -10.95
N LEU A 842 -4.29 11.69 -10.85
CA LEU A 842 -5.20 10.73 -11.48
C LEU A 842 -6.66 10.97 -11.04
N LEU A 843 -6.90 11.18 -9.74
CA LEU A 843 -8.24 11.43 -9.19
C LEU A 843 -8.82 12.79 -9.58
N ARG A 844 -7.97 13.76 -9.94
CA ARG A 844 -8.40 15.10 -10.36
C ARG A 844 -8.70 15.20 -11.86
N LEU A 845 -8.29 14.22 -12.67
CA LEU A 845 -8.61 14.21 -14.10
C LEU A 845 -10.12 14.04 -14.29
N PRO A 846 -10.79 14.89 -15.08
CA PRO A 846 -12.25 14.85 -15.20
C PRO A 846 -12.75 13.75 -16.15
N ALA A 847 -12.01 13.45 -17.21
CA ALA A 847 -12.42 12.50 -18.25
C ALA A 847 -11.88 11.08 -18.01
N SER A 848 -12.72 10.07 -18.22
CA SER A 848 -12.36 8.64 -18.11
C SER A 848 -11.22 8.25 -19.06
N GLU A 849 -11.24 8.76 -20.29
CA GLU A 849 -10.18 8.54 -21.28
C GLU A 849 -8.83 9.09 -20.82
N GLU A 850 -8.80 10.29 -20.24
CA GLU A 850 -7.58 10.89 -19.69
C GLU A 850 -7.05 10.07 -18.51
N ARG A 851 -7.95 9.60 -17.63
CA ARG A 851 -7.60 8.71 -16.52
C ARG A 851 -7.04 7.38 -17.03
N GLN A 852 -7.63 6.78 -18.05
CA GLN A 852 -7.13 5.53 -18.63
C GLN A 852 -5.77 5.71 -19.29
N LEU A 853 -5.55 6.80 -20.02
CA LEU A 853 -4.22 7.15 -20.54
C LEU A 853 -3.20 7.26 -19.40
N TYR A 854 -3.57 7.95 -18.32
CA TYR A 854 -2.71 8.09 -17.16
C TYR A 854 -2.36 6.72 -16.54
N ARG A 855 -3.35 5.81 -16.40
CA ARG A 855 -3.15 4.42 -15.93
C ARG A 855 -2.21 3.64 -16.85
N LEU A 856 -2.37 3.74 -18.16
CA LEU A 856 -1.47 3.10 -19.15
C LEU A 856 -0.01 3.57 -18.95
N LEU A 857 0.21 4.87 -18.74
CA LEU A 857 1.56 5.41 -18.51
C LEU A 857 2.15 4.91 -17.19
N LEU A 858 1.35 4.86 -16.12
CA LEU A 858 1.76 4.30 -14.83
C LEU A 858 2.12 2.81 -14.94
N LEU A 859 1.34 2.02 -15.67
CA LEU A 859 1.63 0.59 -15.89
C LEU A 859 2.94 0.39 -16.67
N ARG A 860 3.19 1.20 -17.69
CA ARG A 860 4.47 1.17 -18.42
C ARG A 860 5.64 1.55 -17.52
N ALA A 861 5.48 2.60 -16.71
CA ALA A 861 6.48 2.98 -15.71
C ALA A 861 6.72 1.87 -14.67
N SER A 862 5.67 1.13 -14.29
CA SER A 862 5.77 -0.03 -13.39
C SER A 862 6.62 -1.15 -14.01
N LEU A 863 6.40 -1.50 -15.27
CA LEU A 863 7.21 -2.51 -15.97
C LEU A 863 8.67 -2.09 -16.10
N PHE A 864 8.91 -0.82 -16.38
CA PHE A 864 10.25 -0.25 -16.44
C PHE A 864 10.97 -0.31 -15.08
N ALA A 865 10.29 0.09 -14.00
CA ALA A 865 10.82 -0.04 -12.65
C ALA A 865 11.14 -1.51 -12.31
N LYS A 866 10.29 -2.46 -12.72
CA LYS A 866 10.53 -3.90 -12.54
C LYS A 866 11.77 -4.37 -13.28
N ALA A 867 11.95 -3.96 -14.53
CA ALA A 867 13.14 -4.31 -15.33
C ALA A 867 14.45 -3.80 -14.71
N ARG A 868 14.40 -2.67 -13.98
CA ARG A 868 15.52 -2.13 -13.20
C ARG A 868 15.69 -2.75 -11.81
N GLY A 869 14.90 -3.76 -11.45
CA GLY A 869 14.91 -4.36 -10.11
C GLY A 869 14.33 -3.45 -9.01
N GLN A 870 13.65 -2.36 -9.36
CA GLN A 870 12.98 -1.45 -8.42
C GLN A 870 11.59 -1.99 -8.04
N ILE A 871 11.57 -3.15 -7.38
CA ILE A 871 10.35 -3.91 -7.09
C ILE A 871 9.29 -3.07 -6.34
N VAL A 872 9.70 -2.27 -5.35
CA VAL A 872 8.79 -1.44 -4.55
C VAL A 872 8.15 -0.33 -5.39
N THR A 873 8.93 0.35 -6.24
CA THR A 873 8.42 1.38 -7.16
C THR A 873 7.46 0.77 -8.19
N SER A 874 7.84 -0.37 -8.76
CA SER A 874 6.99 -1.12 -9.70
C SER A 874 5.65 -1.46 -9.08
N ARG A 875 5.65 -1.99 -7.85
CA ARG A 875 4.42 -2.33 -7.12
C ARG A 875 3.54 -1.11 -6.87
N GLY A 876 4.08 -0.02 -6.34
CA GLY A 876 3.28 1.19 -6.06
C GLY A 876 2.64 1.79 -7.32
N LEU A 877 3.35 1.79 -8.45
CA LEU A 877 2.80 2.23 -9.74
C LEU A 877 1.74 1.28 -10.28
N LEU A 878 1.92 -0.03 -10.08
CA LEU A 878 0.95 -1.06 -10.47
C LEU A 878 -0.35 -0.94 -9.65
N GLU A 879 -0.24 -0.86 -8.34
CA GLU A 879 -1.39 -0.70 -7.45
C GLU A 879 -2.15 0.58 -7.80
N LEU A 880 -1.44 1.69 -8.02
CA LEU A 880 -2.05 2.95 -8.40
C LEU A 880 -2.84 2.88 -9.71
N SER A 881 -2.34 2.13 -10.69
CA SER A 881 -2.97 2.01 -12.00
C SER A 881 -4.09 0.97 -12.04
N THR A 882 -4.15 0.05 -11.07
CA THR A 882 -5.15 -1.02 -11.01
C THR A 882 -6.24 -0.80 -9.96
N ASP A 883 -6.07 0.21 -9.08
CA ASP A 883 -7.05 0.59 -8.07
C ASP A 883 -8.37 1.11 -8.66
N GLU A 884 -9.36 0.21 -8.75
CA GLU A 884 -10.71 0.54 -9.22
C GLU A 884 -11.55 1.29 -8.18
N SER A 885 -11.27 1.07 -6.89
CA SER A 885 -12.15 1.55 -5.83
C SER A 885 -12.04 3.06 -5.60
N ALA A 886 -10.99 3.69 -6.12
CA ALA A 886 -10.86 5.14 -6.16
C ALA A 886 -11.50 5.76 -7.42
N LEU A 887 -11.93 4.92 -8.37
CA LEU A 887 -12.43 5.28 -9.69
C LEU A 887 -13.81 4.66 -9.96
N GLU A 888 -14.69 4.57 -8.95
CA GLU A 888 -15.98 3.86 -8.99
C GLU A 888 -16.89 4.20 -10.20
N THR A 889 -16.64 5.33 -10.86
CA THR A 889 -17.38 5.78 -12.05
C THR A 889 -16.83 5.27 -13.38
N ASP A 890 -15.61 4.70 -13.43
CA ASP A 890 -14.97 4.29 -14.67
C ASP A 890 -15.29 2.82 -15.00
N LEU A 891 -15.82 2.59 -16.22
CA LEU A 891 -16.06 1.23 -16.73
C LEU A 891 -14.80 0.54 -17.26
N TRP A 892 -13.69 1.27 -17.34
CA TRP A 892 -12.45 0.85 -17.98
C TRP A 892 -11.61 -0.07 -17.10
N ILE A 893 -11.21 -1.21 -17.66
CA ILE A 893 -10.46 -2.24 -16.95
C ILE A 893 -8.96 -2.09 -17.20
N ALA A 894 -8.14 -2.22 -16.15
CA ALA A 894 -6.69 -2.31 -16.26
C ALA A 894 -6.14 -3.35 -15.29
N ASP A 895 -5.06 -4.02 -15.69
CA ASP A 895 -4.38 -5.06 -14.94
C ASP A 895 -2.85 -4.94 -15.13
N SER A 896 -2.08 -5.75 -14.40
CA SER A 896 -0.62 -5.72 -14.35
C SER A 896 0.09 -5.96 -15.68
N GLN A 897 -0.58 -6.59 -16.64
CA GLN A 897 0.01 -6.94 -17.94
C GLN A 897 -0.82 -6.47 -19.13
N ALA A 898 -2.04 -5.96 -18.92
CA ALA A 898 -2.92 -5.52 -20.00
C ALA A 898 -3.82 -4.36 -19.57
N VAL A 899 -4.26 -3.56 -20.53
CA VAL A 899 -5.18 -2.45 -20.30
C VAL A 899 -6.23 -2.37 -21.40
N GLU A 900 -7.47 -2.06 -21.05
CA GLU A 900 -8.54 -1.77 -22.01
C GLU A 900 -8.29 -0.42 -22.70
N VAL A 901 -8.52 -0.35 -24.02
CA VAL A 901 -8.11 0.81 -24.85
C VAL A 901 -9.26 1.49 -25.60
N VAL A 902 -10.50 1.03 -25.38
CA VAL A 902 -11.72 1.63 -25.94
C VAL A 902 -12.85 1.69 -24.90
N ASP A 903 -13.74 2.67 -25.05
CA ASP A 903 -14.96 2.78 -24.25
C ASP A 903 -16.01 1.78 -24.77
N ALA A 904 -15.97 0.57 -24.23
CA ALA A 904 -16.82 -0.52 -24.68
C ALA A 904 -18.22 -0.46 -24.03
N PRO A 905 -19.30 -0.64 -24.82
CA PRO A 905 -20.64 -0.81 -24.26
C PRO A 905 -20.72 -2.09 -23.40
N PRO A 906 -21.57 -2.14 -22.34
CA PRO A 906 -21.62 -3.28 -21.40
C PRO A 906 -21.88 -4.65 -22.06
N ARG A 907 -22.64 -4.66 -23.17
CA ARG A 907 -23.00 -5.87 -23.92
C ARG A 907 -22.19 -6.07 -25.21
N GLY A 908 -21.07 -5.37 -25.35
CA GLY A 908 -20.25 -5.41 -26.56
C GLY A 908 -20.84 -4.64 -27.74
N PHE A 909 -20.06 -4.51 -28.80
CA PHE A 909 -20.39 -3.76 -30.01
C PHE A 909 -21.32 -4.58 -30.91
N SER A 910 -22.30 -3.91 -31.52
CA SER A 910 -23.23 -4.52 -32.48
C SER A 910 -22.71 -4.49 -33.92
N GLU A 911 -21.81 -3.57 -34.24
CA GLU A 911 -21.27 -3.35 -35.57
C GLU A 911 -19.74 -3.25 -35.54
N GLU A 912 -19.07 -3.85 -36.52
CA GLU A 912 -17.64 -3.66 -36.77
C GLU A 912 -17.37 -3.21 -38.21
N GLU A 913 -16.39 -2.31 -38.38
CA GLU A 913 -15.82 -1.91 -39.66
C GLU A 913 -14.31 -2.06 -39.61
N VAL A 914 -13.75 -2.83 -40.55
CA VAL A 914 -12.30 -3.05 -40.65
C VAL A 914 -11.81 -2.58 -42.02
N ASN A 915 -10.88 -1.64 -42.01
CA ASN A 915 -10.22 -1.11 -43.20
C ASN A 915 -8.77 -1.57 -43.25
N ILE A 916 -8.26 -1.96 -44.42
CA ILE A 916 -6.84 -2.31 -44.61
C ILE A 916 -6.14 -1.20 -45.38
N ASP A 917 -5.13 -0.60 -44.78
CA ASP A 917 -4.24 0.38 -45.39
C ASP A 917 -2.93 -0.26 -45.84
N HIS A 918 -2.90 -0.66 -47.11
CA HIS A 918 -1.70 -1.25 -47.75
C HIS A 918 -0.58 -0.22 -48.00
N SER A 919 -0.81 1.08 -47.77
CA SER A 919 0.20 2.13 -47.98
C SER A 919 1.15 2.31 -46.77
N LEU A 920 0.70 1.93 -45.58
CA LEU A 920 1.47 2.04 -44.34
C LEU A 920 2.39 0.85 -44.13
N LYS A 921 3.71 1.10 -44.16
CA LYS A 921 4.74 0.11 -43.84
C LYS A 921 5.29 0.30 -42.43
N PRO A 922 5.82 -0.75 -41.79
CA PRO A 922 6.63 -0.59 -40.58
C PRO A 922 7.79 0.39 -40.82
N GLY A 923 8.11 1.22 -39.82
CA GLY A 923 9.03 2.35 -39.99
C GLY A 923 10.52 1.96 -40.04
N ASP A 924 11.33 2.71 -40.78
CA ASP A 924 12.79 2.52 -40.92
C ASP A 924 13.57 2.58 -39.60
N LEU A 925 12.99 3.20 -38.57
CA LEU A 925 13.59 3.26 -37.23
C LEU A 925 13.44 1.92 -36.49
N VAL A 926 12.31 1.23 -36.68
CA VAL A 926 12.06 -0.08 -36.09
C VAL A 926 12.98 -1.13 -36.71
N ALA A 927 13.16 -1.08 -38.04
CA ALA A 927 14.13 -1.93 -38.73
C ALA A 927 15.54 -1.77 -38.16
N ARG A 928 16.00 -0.53 -37.93
CA ARG A 928 17.32 -0.26 -37.31
C ARG A 928 17.44 -0.80 -35.88
N CYS A 929 16.42 -0.61 -35.04
CA CYS A 929 16.44 -1.12 -33.66
C CYS A 929 16.44 -2.66 -33.62
N ILE A 930 15.75 -3.31 -34.56
CA ILE A 930 15.75 -4.75 -34.74
C ILE A 930 17.12 -5.23 -35.25
N ASP A 931 17.67 -4.60 -36.29
CA ASP A 931 18.96 -4.93 -36.89
C ASP A 931 20.14 -4.80 -35.91
N GLU A 932 20.12 -3.78 -35.04
CA GLU A 932 21.10 -3.60 -33.96
C GLU A 932 21.11 -4.77 -32.95
N HIS A 933 19.97 -5.44 -32.75
CA HIS A 933 19.84 -6.60 -31.85
C HIS A 933 20.08 -7.94 -32.56
N LEU A 934 19.79 -8.05 -33.86
CA LEU A 934 19.86 -9.30 -34.63
C LEU A 934 21.24 -9.63 -35.21
N ALA A 935 22.30 -8.93 -34.82
CA ALA A 935 23.69 -9.26 -35.17
C ALA A 935 24.16 -10.68 -34.71
N SER A 936 23.28 -11.50 -34.14
CA SER A 936 23.50 -12.87 -33.66
C SER A 936 23.23 -14.00 -34.69
N GLY A 937 22.87 -13.69 -35.94
CA GLY A 937 22.99 -14.64 -37.05
C GLY A 937 21.86 -15.67 -37.22
N ARG A 938 20.60 -15.31 -36.94
CA ARG A 938 19.43 -16.11 -37.37
C ARG A 938 18.84 -15.54 -38.66
N ASP A 939 18.68 -16.38 -39.68
CA ASP A 939 18.03 -16.00 -40.94
C ASP A 939 16.51 -15.73 -40.74
N VAL A 940 16.05 -14.60 -41.25
CA VAL A 940 14.64 -14.12 -41.19
C VAL A 940 13.80 -14.79 -42.28
N GLU A 941 13.82 -16.12 -42.40
CA GLU A 941 13.28 -16.81 -43.59
C GLU A 941 11.80 -17.23 -43.55
N ASN A 942 11.02 -16.90 -42.51
CA ASN A 942 9.57 -17.17 -42.49
C ASN A 942 8.75 -15.86 -42.48
N TRP A 943 8.16 -15.52 -43.63
CA TRP A 943 7.33 -14.32 -43.83
C TRP A 943 5.85 -14.71 -43.92
N GLU A 944 5.31 -15.33 -42.87
CA GLU A 944 3.85 -15.44 -42.81
C GLU A 944 3.27 -14.02 -42.69
N GLN A 945 2.42 -13.66 -43.65
CA GLN A 945 1.74 -12.37 -43.70
C GLN A 945 0.78 -12.26 -42.53
N LYS A 946 0.92 -11.18 -41.75
CA LYS A 946 0.06 -10.85 -40.61
C LYS A 946 -0.39 -9.40 -40.71
N TYR A 947 -1.21 -8.96 -39.78
CA TYR A 947 -1.74 -7.60 -39.72
C TYR A 947 -1.42 -6.95 -38.39
N ARG A 948 -1.44 -5.62 -38.36
CA ARG A 948 -1.28 -4.78 -37.17
C ARG A 948 -2.33 -3.70 -37.14
N PHE A 949 -2.69 -3.20 -35.96
CA PHE A 949 -3.54 -2.03 -35.83
C PHE A 949 -2.78 -0.74 -36.14
N THR A 950 -3.41 0.17 -36.88
CA THR A 950 -2.92 1.53 -37.13
C THR A 950 -3.89 2.60 -36.63
N SER A 951 -5.16 2.25 -36.43
CA SER A 951 -6.15 3.09 -35.74
C SER A 951 -7.27 2.24 -35.15
N ILE A 952 -7.79 2.66 -34.00
CA ILE A 952 -9.02 2.13 -33.40
C ILE A 952 -9.93 3.31 -33.06
N LYS A 953 -11.21 3.24 -33.41
CA LYS A 953 -12.22 4.27 -33.12
C LYS A 953 -13.53 3.63 -32.70
N CYS A 954 -14.24 4.28 -31.78
CA CYS A 954 -15.55 3.84 -31.34
C CYS A 954 -16.55 4.99 -31.45
N ALA A 955 -17.75 4.68 -31.93
CA ALA A 955 -18.85 5.64 -32.04
C ALA A 955 -20.17 4.94 -31.68
N GLY A 956 -20.56 5.05 -30.41
CA GLY A 956 -21.73 4.34 -29.88
C GLY A 956 -21.53 2.83 -29.92
N GLN A 957 -22.39 2.11 -30.65
CA GLN A 957 -22.36 0.65 -30.77
C GLN A 957 -21.46 0.12 -31.91
N ARG A 958 -20.70 1.03 -32.56
CA ARG A 958 -19.86 0.70 -33.71
C ARG A 958 -18.37 0.76 -33.36
N PHE A 959 -17.66 -0.33 -33.66
CA PHE A 959 -16.21 -0.45 -33.59
C PHE A 959 -15.58 -0.26 -34.98
N VAL A 960 -14.60 0.62 -35.12
CA VAL A 960 -13.90 0.88 -36.39
C VAL A 960 -12.41 0.68 -36.19
N ALA A 961 -11.80 -0.18 -37.00
CA ALA A 961 -10.37 -0.41 -36.98
C ALA A 961 -9.74 -0.19 -38.37
N THR A 962 -8.54 0.36 -38.37
CA THR A 962 -7.66 0.36 -39.54
C THR A 962 -6.47 -0.54 -39.26
N LEU A 963 -6.18 -1.43 -40.19
CA LEU A 963 -5.09 -2.39 -40.13
C LEU A 963 -4.06 -2.11 -41.23
N ALA A 964 -2.83 -2.57 -41.04
CA ALA A 964 -1.80 -2.57 -42.06
C ALA A 964 -0.99 -3.87 -42.03
N GLU A 965 -0.31 -4.18 -43.14
CA GLU A 965 0.43 -5.43 -43.35
C GLU A 965 1.74 -5.47 -42.55
N THR A 966 1.94 -6.52 -41.76
CA THR A 966 3.20 -6.86 -41.06
C THR A 966 3.56 -8.32 -41.33
N THR A 967 4.66 -8.82 -40.78
CA THR A 967 4.94 -10.26 -40.78
C THR A 967 5.17 -10.78 -39.39
N TRP A 968 4.91 -12.08 -39.22
CA TRP A 968 5.14 -12.75 -37.94
C TRP A 968 6.60 -12.61 -37.49
N SER A 969 7.57 -12.80 -38.39
CA SER A 969 9.00 -12.69 -38.07
C SER A 969 9.39 -11.27 -37.67
N LEU A 970 8.91 -10.24 -38.37
CA LEU A 970 9.22 -8.86 -38.02
C LEU A 970 8.65 -8.50 -36.64
N ALA A 971 7.42 -8.91 -36.37
CA ALA A 971 6.77 -8.68 -35.08
C ALA A 971 7.47 -9.42 -33.93
N GLN A 972 7.83 -10.68 -34.14
CA GLN A 972 8.52 -11.50 -33.15
C GLN A 972 9.84 -10.87 -32.71
N HIS A 973 10.67 -10.43 -33.66
CA HIS A 973 11.93 -9.76 -33.35
C HIS A 973 11.72 -8.41 -32.63
N PHE A 974 10.67 -7.67 -32.99
CA PHE A 974 10.27 -6.48 -32.25
C PHE A 974 9.87 -6.79 -30.81
N HIS A 975 9.05 -7.82 -30.58
CA HIS A 975 8.64 -8.24 -29.24
C HIS A 975 9.83 -8.73 -28.40
N GLU A 976 10.79 -9.44 -29.02
CA GLU A 976 12.03 -9.85 -28.36
C GLU A 976 12.87 -8.63 -27.95
N ALA A 977 13.05 -7.66 -28.85
CA ALA A 977 13.75 -6.41 -28.55
C ALA A 977 13.08 -5.60 -27.43
N LEU A 978 11.75 -5.56 -27.40
CA LEU A 978 10.96 -4.93 -26.34
C LEU A 978 11.19 -5.59 -24.97
N ARG A 979 11.18 -6.93 -24.92
CA ARG A 979 11.40 -7.68 -23.66
C ARG A 979 12.82 -7.52 -23.13
N LEU A 980 13.81 -7.41 -24.02
CA LEU A 980 15.22 -7.28 -23.66
C LEU A 980 15.61 -5.86 -23.25
N THR A 981 15.02 -4.84 -23.87
CA THR A 981 15.39 -3.42 -23.65
C THR A 981 14.19 -2.49 -23.55
N PRO A 982 13.23 -2.73 -22.63
CA PRO A 982 12.00 -1.94 -22.53
C PRO A 982 12.24 -0.43 -22.35
N GLU A 983 13.37 -0.05 -21.75
CA GLU A 983 13.80 1.33 -21.54
C GLU A 983 14.03 2.12 -22.84
N LYS A 984 14.52 1.48 -23.89
CA LYS A 984 14.81 2.15 -25.16
C LYS A 984 13.53 2.54 -25.89
N TRP A 985 12.44 1.82 -25.64
CA TRP A 985 11.20 1.97 -26.41
C TRP A 985 10.24 3.01 -25.82
N LEU A 986 10.35 3.34 -24.53
CA LEU A 986 9.52 4.37 -23.87
C LEU A 986 9.71 5.77 -24.49
N HIS A 987 10.97 6.21 -24.63
CA HIS A 987 11.29 7.56 -25.13
C HIS A 987 11.23 7.68 -26.66
N THR A 988 11.45 6.57 -27.37
CA THR A 988 11.49 6.56 -28.85
C THR A 988 10.13 6.89 -29.47
N MET A 989 9.05 6.75 -28.70
CA MET A 989 7.71 7.01 -29.23
C MET A 989 7.28 8.48 -29.08
N GLU A 990 7.76 9.21 -28.06
CA GLU A 990 7.33 10.58 -27.67
C GLU A 990 7.46 11.67 -28.76
N GLY A 991 8.21 11.42 -29.84
CA GLY A 991 8.40 12.35 -30.96
C GLY A 991 7.56 12.09 -32.22
N SER A 992 6.84 10.98 -32.29
CA SER A 992 6.03 10.65 -33.49
C SER A 992 4.69 11.42 -33.45
N LYS A 993 4.22 11.93 -34.60
CA LYS A 993 2.87 12.54 -34.70
C LYS A 993 1.79 11.49 -35.06
N ASP A 994 2.22 10.25 -35.27
CA ASP A 994 1.42 9.19 -35.90
C ASP A 994 1.09 8.09 -34.89
N TRP A 995 0.47 8.46 -33.76
CA TRP A 995 0.02 7.49 -32.77
C TRP A 995 -1.28 6.82 -33.19
N ILE A 996 -1.46 5.56 -32.80
CA ILE A 996 -2.74 4.87 -32.89
C ILE A 996 -3.69 5.56 -31.91
N GLU A 997 -4.80 6.16 -32.36
CA GLU A 997 -5.91 6.69 -31.53
C GLU A 997 -6.81 5.54 -30.99
N PRO A 998 -7.61 5.72 -29.90
CA PRO A 998 -7.97 6.96 -29.19
C PRO A 998 -7.02 7.38 -28.05
N LEU A 999 -6.25 6.45 -27.50
CA LEU A 999 -5.16 6.74 -26.55
C LEU A 999 -3.83 6.66 -27.31
N PRO A 1000 -2.73 7.33 -26.96
CA PRO A 1000 -1.42 7.14 -27.61
C PRO A 1000 -0.82 5.74 -27.31
N LEU A 1001 -1.37 4.69 -27.94
CA LEU A 1001 -1.05 3.28 -27.69
C LEU A 1001 0.31 2.87 -28.26
N GLY A 1002 0.86 3.68 -29.16
CA GLY A 1002 2.13 3.45 -29.85
C GLY A 1002 2.09 4.11 -31.23
N ALA A 1003 3.24 4.20 -31.91
CA ALA A 1003 3.27 4.68 -33.28
C ALA A 1003 2.59 3.67 -34.23
N CYS A 1004 1.86 4.14 -35.24
CA CYS A 1004 1.21 3.28 -36.25
C CYS A 1004 2.22 2.46 -37.10
N GLN A 1005 3.50 2.79 -36.99
CA GLN A 1005 4.63 2.15 -37.68
C GLN A 1005 5.23 0.97 -36.91
N LEU A 1006 4.77 0.69 -35.67
CA LEU A 1006 5.29 -0.45 -34.89
C LEU A 1006 4.78 -1.77 -35.48
N PRO A 1007 5.63 -2.79 -35.67
CA PRO A 1007 5.28 -4.03 -36.35
C PRO A 1007 4.58 -5.03 -35.41
N GLY A 1008 3.71 -4.60 -34.50
CA GLY A 1008 2.97 -5.50 -33.60
C GLY A 1008 2.01 -6.43 -34.36
N LEU A 1009 1.41 -7.39 -33.67
CA LEU A 1009 0.41 -8.30 -34.23
C LEU A 1009 -1.00 -7.87 -33.82
N ALA A 1010 -1.90 -7.83 -34.79
CA ALA A 1010 -3.34 -7.66 -34.57
C ALA A 1010 -3.94 -9.03 -34.20
N VAL A 1011 -4.50 -9.08 -33.01
CA VAL A 1011 -4.89 -10.32 -32.34
C VAL A 1011 -6.36 -10.29 -31.94
N VAL A 1012 -7.02 -11.45 -32.01
CA VAL A 1012 -8.33 -11.68 -31.41
C VAL A 1012 -8.18 -12.59 -30.21
N HIS A 1013 -8.43 -12.03 -29.02
CA HIS A 1013 -8.56 -12.78 -27.78
C HIS A 1013 -10.00 -13.26 -27.64
N ALA A 1014 -10.25 -14.53 -27.97
CA ALA A 1014 -11.58 -15.12 -27.92
C ALA A 1014 -11.84 -15.76 -26.55
N ILE A 1015 -13.01 -15.48 -25.96
CA ILE A 1015 -13.53 -16.08 -24.73
C ILE A 1015 -14.64 -17.05 -25.10
N ALA A 1016 -14.40 -18.35 -24.99
CA ALA A 1016 -15.34 -19.40 -25.38
C ALA A 1016 -16.25 -19.77 -24.20
N VAL A 1017 -17.55 -19.59 -24.38
CA VAL A 1017 -18.59 -19.93 -23.38
C VAL A 1017 -19.56 -20.95 -23.95
N THR A 1018 -19.80 -22.03 -23.20
CA THR A 1018 -20.66 -23.15 -23.59
C THR A 1018 -22.14 -22.89 -23.27
N ALA A 1019 -23.02 -23.72 -23.81
CA ALA A 1019 -24.47 -23.65 -23.62
C ALA A 1019 -24.96 -24.18 -22.25
N ASP A 1020 -24.06 -24.55 -21.34
CA ASP A 1020 -24.40 -25.03 -20.00
C ASP A 1020 -25.23 -24.00 -19.20
N GLN A 1021 -25.95 -24.48 -18.18
CA GLN A 1021 -26.67 -23.64 -17.23
C GLN A 1021 -26.30 -24.07 -15.79
N PRO A 1022 -25.46 -23.31 -15.06
CA PRO A 1022 -24.83 -22.04 -15.48
C PRO A 1022 -23.80 -22.23 -16.61
N PRO A 1023 -23.55 -21.20 -17.44
CA PRO A 1023 -22.58 -21.25 -18.54
C PRO A 1023 -21.18 -21.59 -18.02
N ARG A 1024 -20.37 -22.25 -18.86
CA ARG A 1024 -18.98 -22.59 -18.54
C ARG A 1024 -18.02 -21.98 -19.55
N THR A 1025 -16.85 -21.55 -19.10
CA THR A 1025 -15.79 -21.01 -19.96
C THR A 1025 -14.59 -21.93 -20.00
N LEU A 1026 -13.92 -21.96 -21.14
CA LEU A 1026 -12.74 -22.80 -21.37
C LEU A 1026 -11.47 -22.12 -20.84
N LEU A 1027 -10.70 -22.84 -20.02
CA LEU A 1027 -9.31 -22.55 -19.68
C LEU A 1027 -8.41 -23.56 -20.38
N ALA A 1028 -7.38 -23.08 -21.08
CA ALA A 1028 -6.42 -23.93 -21.79
C ALA A 1028 -5.00 -23.62 -21.33
N ARG A 1029 -4.24 -24.66 -21.02
CA ARG A 1029 -2.81 -24.57 -20.71
C ARG A 1029 -2.02 -24.66 -22.01
N ARG A 1030 -1.32 -23.58 -22.34
CA ARG A 1030 -0.47 -23.49 -23.53
C ARG A 1030 0.66 -24.51 -23.46
N SER A 1031 1.05 -25.06 -24.60
CA SER A 1031 2.17 -26.00 -24.66
C SER A 1031 3.46 -25.38 -24.13
N GLN A 1032 4.31 -26.21 -23.51
CA GLN A 1032 5.70 -25.82 -23.22
C GLN A 1032 6.50 -25.45 -24.48
N LYS A 1033 6.03 -25.83 -25.68
CA LYS A 1033 6.66 -25.48 -26.95
C LYS A 1033 6.18 -24.16 -27.55
N SER A 1034 5.14 -23.54 -26.98
CA SER A 1034 4.61 -22.27 -27.46
C SER A 1034 5.64 -21.15 -27.28
N GLU A 1035 5.80 -20.29 -28.27
CA GLU A 1035 6.77 -19.19 -28.18
C GLU A 1035 6.34 -18.06 -27.22
N TYR A 1036 5.03 -17.81 -27.17
CA TYR A 1036 4.42 -16.83 -26.27
C TYR A 1036 3.81 -17.56 -25.07
N ALA A 1037 4.25 -17.16 -23.87
CA ALA A 1037 3.78 -17.64 -22.58
C ALA A 1037 3.68 -19.19 -22.47
N PRO A 1038 4.80 -19.93 -22.68
CA PRO A 1038 4.80 -21.39 -22.62
C PRO A 1038 4.32 -21.89 -21.26
N GLY A 1039 3.46 -22.92 -21.26
CA GLY A 1039 2.96 -23.54 -20.03
C GLY A 1039 1.97 -22.70 -19.22
N HIS A 1040 1.61 -21.49 -19.68
CA HIS A 1040 0.67 -20.60 -18.99
C HIS A 1040 -0.78 -20.99 -19.25
N TRP A 1041 -1.64 -20.78 -18.26
CA TRP A 1041 -3.08 -20.93 -18.39
C TRP A 1041 -3.71 -19.70 -19.04
N SER A 1042 -4.53 -19.92 -20.06
CA SER A 1042 -5.22 -18.89 -20.82
C SER A 1042 -6.73 -19.02 -20.64
N LEU A 1043 -7.43 -17.93 -20.30
CA LEU A 1043 -8.89 -17.88 -20.36
C LEU A 1043 -9.31 -17.82 -21.82
N SER A 1044 -9.58 -19.02 -22.33
CA SER A 1044 -9.77 -19.37 -23.74
C SER A 1044 -8.49 -19.09 -24.55
N PHE A 1045 -8.53 -18.51 -25.75
CA PHE A 1045 -7.38 -18.55 -26.65
C PHE A 1045 -7.10 -17.21 -27.34
N GLU A 1046 -6.04 -17.19 -28.13
CA GLU A 1046 -5.52 -16.01 -28.82
C GLU A 1046 -5.20 -16.38 -30.26
N GLU A 1047 -5.87 -15.73 -31.22
CA GLU A 1047 -5.67 -15.99 -32.64
C GLU A 1047 -5.19 -14.73 -33.37
N GLN A 1048 -4.27 -14.90 -34.32
CA GLN A 1048 -3.68 -13.77 -35.07
C GLN A 1048 -4.42 -13.57 -36.40
N LEU A 1049 -4.62 -12.31 -36.80
CA LEU A 1049 -5.25 -11.99 -38.08
C LEU A 1049 -4.38 -12.38 -39.27
N THR A 1050 -5.00 -13.01 -40.27
CA THR A 1050 -4.41 -13.43 -41.54
C THR A 1050 -5.29 -13.03 -42.73
N ASP A 1051 -4.77 -13.17 -43.95
CA ASP A 1051 -5.52 -12.87 -45.18
C ASP A 1051 -6.87 -13.60 -45.29
N ARG A 1052 -6.98 -14.77 -44.66
CA ARG A 1052 -8.18 -15.62 -44.70
C ARG A 1052 -9.37 -14.99 -43.98
N ASP A 1053 -9.12 -14.02 -43.10
CA ASP A 1053 -10.14 -13.49 -42.20
C ASP A 1053 -10.97 -12.35 -42.85
N PHE A 1054 -10.53 -11.78 -43.98
CA PHE A 1054 -11.11 -10.59 -44.63
C PHE A 1054 -12.20 -10.86 -45.69
N HIS A 1055 -12.60 -12.11 -45.90
CA HIS A 1055 -13.46 -12.46 -47.04
C HIS A 1055 -14.97 -12.18 -46.84
N ALA A 1056 -15.40 -11.65 -45.68
CA ALA A 1056 -16.80 -11.35 -45.36
C ALA A 1056 -16.95 -10.11 -44.45
N GLN A 1057 -18.18 -9.61 -44.30
CA GLN A 1057 -18.53 -8.68 -43.20
C GLN A 1057 -18.36 -9.44 -41.87
N ALA A 1058 -17.56 -8.92 -40.94
CA ALA A 1058 -17.16 -9.51 -39.64
C ALA A 1058 -15.77 -10.21 -39.59
N THR A 1059 -14.69 -9.46 -39.87
CA THR A 1059 -13.29 -9.91 -39.82
C THR A 1059 -12.90 -10.56 -38.49
N PHE A 1060 -13.22 -9.94 -37.34
CA PHE A 1060 -12.77 -10.44 -36.05
C PHE A 1060 -13.50 -11.73 -35.65
N LYS A 1061 -14.78 -11.85 -36.04
CA LYS A 1061 -15.55 -13.08 -35.91
C LYS A 1061 -14.90 -14.22 -36.68
N ASN A 1062 -14.51 -14.00 -37.94
CA ASN A 1062 -13.91 -15.04 -38.77
C ASN A 1062 -12.61 -15.57 -38.15
N CYS A 1063 -11.77 -14.66 -37.66
CA CYS A 1063 -10.54 -15.00 -36.96
C CYS A 1063 -10.81 -15.82 -35.69
N ALA A 1064 -11.72 -15.38 -34.82
CA ALA A 1064 -12.07 -16.12 -33.60
C ALA A 1064 -12.62 -17.53 -33.89
N LEU A 1065 -13.51 -17.66 -34.89
CA LEU A 1065 -14.11 -18.94 -35.25
C LEU A 1065 -13.11 -19.89 -35.91
N ARG A 1066 -12.17 -19.36 -36.71
CA ARG A 1066 -11.05 -20.11 -37.27
C ARG A 1066 -10.16 -20.66 -36.16
N GLY A 1067 -9.72 -19.81 -35.23
CA GLY A 1067 -8.89 -20.24 -34.10
C GLY A 1067 -9.59 -21.29 -33.23
N LEU A 1068 -10.91 -21.16 -33.01
CA LEU A 1068 -11.68 -22.17 -32.28
C LEU A 1068 -11.66 -23.54 -32.98
N GLU A 1069 -11.81 -23.56 -34.31
CA GLU A 1069 -11.82 -24.80 -35.10
C GLU A 1069 -10.41 -25.39 -35.23
N GLU A 1070 -9.39 -24.55 -35.42
CA GLU A 1070 -7.98 -24.96 -35.55
C GLU A 1070 -7.40 -25.47 -34.22
N GLU A 1071 -7.65 -24.79 -33.09
CA GLU A 1071 -7.09 -25.14 -31.78
C GLU A 1071 -7.92 -26.18 -30.99
N PHE A 1072 -9.23 -26.28 -31.22
CA PHE A 1072 -10.12 -27.11 -30.39
C PHE A 1072 -11.04 -28.04 -31.20
N GLY A 1073 -11.13 -27.88 -32.52
CA GLY A 1073 -11.97 -28.71 -33.38
C GLY A 1073 -13.46 -28.46 -33.25
N ILE A 1074 -13.85 -27.43 -32.51
CA ILE A 1074 -15.24 -27.11 -32.28
C ILE A 1074 -15.79 -26.45 -33.56
N PRO A 1075 -16.89 -26.98 -34.14
CA PRO A 1075 -17.37 -26.48 -35.43
C PRO A 1075 -17.85 -25.02 -35.37
N ALA A 1076 -17.25 -24.16 -36.20
CA ALA A 1076 -17.53 -22.73 -36.26
C ALA A 1076 -19.02 -22.37 -36.54
N HIS A 1077 -19.75 -23.22 -37.26
CA HIS A 1077 -21.13 -22.96 -37.67
C HIS A 1077 -22.14 -23.04 -36.53
N GLU A 1078 -21.76 -23.60 -35.37
CA GLU A 1078 -22.59 -23.71 -34.17
C GLU A 1078 -22.30 -22.59 -33.15
N CYS A 1079 -21.55 -21.56 -33.56
CA CYS A 1079 -21.07 -20.52 -32.67
C CYS A 1079 -21.55 -19.13 -33.07
N SER A 1080 -21.83 -18.28 -32.07
CA SER A 1080 -22.02 -16.83 -32.27
C SER A 1080 -20.83 -16.05 -31.71
N PHE A 1081 -20.57 -14.86 -32.24
CA PHE A 1081 -19.50 -13.98 -31.80
C PHE A 1081 -20.05 -12.61 -31.42
N THR A 1082 -19.56 -12.06 -30.32
CA THR A 1082 -19.83 -10.69 -29.89
C THR A 1082 -18.51 -9.99 -29.57
N LEU A 1083 -18.20 -8.92 -30.28
CA LEU A 1083 -17.02 -8.11 -30.02
C LEU A 1083 -17.23 -7.34 -28.71
N LEU A 1084 -16.41 -7.59 -27.70
CA LEU A 1084 -16.58 -7.00 -26.37
C LEU A 1084 -15.81 -5.68 -26.25
N THR A 1085 -14.51 -5.70 -26.55
CA THR A 1085 -13.63 -4.53 -26.35
C THR A 1085 -12.31 -4.68 -27.11
N ALA A 1086 -11.38 -3.74 -26.92
CA ALA A 1086 -9.98 -3.84 -27.32
C ALA A 1086 -9.06 -3.65 -26.11
N LEU A 1087 -7.91 -4.30 -26.12
CA LEU A 1087 -6.88 -4.20 -25.10
C LEU A 1087 -5.49 -3.99 -25.69
N GLN A 1088 -4.57 -3.51 -24.86
CA GLN A 1088 -3.13 -3.52 -25.12
C GLN A 1088 -2.44 -4.46 -24.14
N GLU A 1089 -1.71 -5.46 -24.66
CA GLU A 1089 -0.76 -6.25 -23.89
C GLU A 1089 0.54 -5.44 -23.70
N LEU A 1090 0.96 -5.22 -22.45
CA LEU A 1090 1.96 -4.19 -22.13
C LEU A 1090 3.41 -4.64 -22.37
N ASN A 1091 3.72 -5.90 -22.10
CA ASN A 1091 5.06 -6.50 -22.21
C ASN A 1091 5.55 -6.63 -23.66
N ILE A 1092 4.64 -6.66 -24.63
CA ILE A 1092 4.97 -6.72 -26.07
C ILE A 1092 4.29 -5.62 -26.89
N MET A 1093 3.55 -4.73 -26.24
CA MET A 1093 2.82 -3.61 -26.85
C MET A 1093 1.78 -4.01 -27.93
N ASN A 1094 1.40 -5.28 -27.99
CA ASN A 1094 0.40 -5.75 -28.95
C ASN A 1094 -0.98 -5.19 -28.64
N LEU A 1095 -1.71 -4.88 -29.71
CA LEU A 1095 -3.11 -4.50 -29.65
C LEU A 1095 -3.98 -5.67 -30.09
N GLY A 1096 -4.94 -6.01 -29.24
CA GLY A 1096 -5.87 -7.09 -29.49
C GLY A 1096 -7.31 -6.63 -29.29
N VAL A 1097 -8.23 -7.30 -29.97
CA VAL A 1097 -9.66 -7.22 -29.66
C VAL A 1097 -10.07 -8.41 -28.81
N VAL A 1098 -11.03 -8.20 -27.91
CA VAL A 1098 -11.60 -9.25 -27.07
C VAL A 1098 -12.99 -9.54 -27.57
N GLY A 1099 -13.30 -10.82 -27.81
CA GLY A 1099 -14.62 -11.24 -28.26
C GLY A 1099 -15.15 -12.45 -27.49
N LEU A 1100 -16.46 -12.49 -27.30
CA LEU A 1100 -17.17 -13.63 -26.73
C LEU A 1100 -17.59 -14.57 -27.85
N VAL A 1101 -17.21 -15.83 -27.75
CA VAL A 1101 -17.67 -16.92 -28.62
C VAL A 1101 -18.66 -17.77 -27.83
N SER A 1102 -19.95 -17.66 -28.15
CA SER A 1102 -20.98 -18.51 -27.54
C SER A 1102 -21.12 -19.78 -28.37
N ILE A 1103 -20.82 -20.92 -27.75
CA ILE A 1103 -20.84 -22.25 -28.35
C ILE A 1103 -22.17 -22.91 -28.02
N ALA A 1104 -22.89 -23.43 -29.02
CA ALA A 1104 -24.17 -24.11 -28.80
C ALA A 1104 -24.05 -25.48 -28.08
N LEU A 1105 -22.83 -25.98 -27.91
CA LEU A 1105 -22.49 -27.25 -27.25
C LEU A 1105 -22.27 -27.07 -25.74
N THR A 1106 -22.52 -28.13 -24.98
CA THR A 1106 -22.17 -28.22 -23.55
C THR A 1106 -20.67 -28.47 -23.36
N ALA A 1107 -20.14 -28.14 -22.18
CA ALA A 1107 -18.74 -28.38 -21.82
C ALA A 1107 -18.32 -29.83 -22.00
N LYS A 1108 -19.22 -30.79 -21.73
CA LYS A 1108 -18.98 -32.22 -21.92
C LYS A 1108 -18.85 -32.62 -23.39
N GLU A 1109 -19.63 -31.99 -24.27
CA GLU A 1109 -19.54 -32.21 -25.71
C GLU A 1109 -18.27 -31.61 -26.28
N CYS A 1110 -17.93 -30.38 -25.89
CA CYS A 1110 -16.67 -29.73 -26.24
C CYS A 1110 -15.47 -30.55 -25.76
N GLU A 1111 -15.47 -31.02 -24.51
CA GLU A 1111 -14.40 -31.86 -23.96
C GLU A 1111 -14.19 -33.13 -24.79
N LYS A 1112 -15.27 -33.77 -25.24
CA LYS A 1112 -15.18 -34.95 -26.11
C LYS A 1112 -14.50 -34.61 -27.44
N ILE A 1113 -14.88 -33.51 -28.08
CA ILE A 1113 -14.30 -33.05 -29.35
C ILE A 1113 -12.80 -32.75 -29.17
N ILE A 1114 -12.45 -31.98 -28.14
CA ILE A 1114 -11.06 -31.58 -27.87
C ILE A 1114 -10.17 -32.81 -27.59
N ARG A 1115 -10.65 -33.78 -26.79
CA ARG A 1115 -9.89 -35.01 -26.51
C ARG A 1115 -9.72 -35.93 -27.73
N GLU A 1116 -10.65 -35.87 -28.69
CA GLU A 1116 -10.58 -36.65 -29.93
C GLU A 1116 -9.63 -36.01 -30.96
N GLN A 1117 -9.29 -34.73 -30.80
CA GLN A 1117 -8.24 -34.06 -31.57
C GLN A 1117 -6.85 -34.30 -30.96
N SER A 1118 -5.88 -34.60 -31.83
CA SER A 1118 -4.47 -34.62 -31.45
C SER A 1118 -3.85 -33.23 -31.67
N ASN A 1119 -4.05 -32.32 -30.72
CA ASN A 1119 -3.47 -30.96 -30.80
C ASN A 1119 -2.17 -30.86 -30.01
N TRP A 1120 -1.16 -30.28 -30.65
CA TRP A 1120 0.20 -30.16 -30.12
C TRP A 1120 0.42 -28.85 -29.35
N GLU A 1121 -0.54 -27.91 -29.39
CA GLU A 1121 -0.43 -26.57 -28.81
C GLU A 1121 -1.04 -26.44 -27.41
N ILE A 1122 -1.80 -27.44 -26.96
CA ILE A 1122 -2.48 -27.45 -25.65
C ILE A 1122 -1.98 -28.66 -24.86
N ASP A 1123 -1.40 -28.41 -23.69
CA ASP A 1123 -0.92 -29.48 -22.80
C ASP A 1123 -2.05 -29.98 -21.87
N ASP A 1124 -2.99 -29.10 -21.51
CA ASP A 1124 -4.10 -29.39 -20.59
C ASP A 1124 -5.26 -28.40 -20.80
N PHE A 1125 -6.48 -28.75 -20.38
CA PHE A 1125 -7.63 -27.85 -20.42
C PHE A 1125 -8.70 -28.18 -19.37
N GLU A 1126 -9.46 -27.17 -18.98
CA GLU A 1126 -10.56 -27.29 -18.01
C GLU A 1126 -11.73 -26.38 -18.39
N PHE A 1127 -12.96 -26.82 -18.09
CA PHE A 1127 -14.16 -25.99 -18.16
C PHE A 1127 -14.59 -25.58 -16.75
N ILE A 1128 -14.60 -24.29 -16.50
CA ILE A 1128 -15.00 -23.72 -15.22
C ILE A 1128 -16.35 -23.01 -15.36
N GLU A 1129 -17.12 -22.98 -14.28
CA GLU A 1129 -18.39 -22.26 -14.28
C GLU A 1129 -18.15 -20.75 -14.35
N VAL A 1130 -18.92 -20.09 -15.20
CA VAL A 1130 -18.98 -18.63 -15.27
C VAL A 1130 -19.83 -18.19 -14.10
N THR A 1131 -19.18 -18.08 -12.94
CA THR A 1131 -19.70 -17.47 -11.72
C THR A 1131 -18.83 -16.27 -11.35
N LYS A 1132 -19.39 -15.28 -10.66
CA LYS A 1132 -18.60 -14.13 -10.18
C LYS A 1132 -17.40 -14.57 -9.33
N THR A 1133 -17.60 -15.56 -8.44
CA THR A 1133 -16.54 -16.13 -7.60
C THR A 1133 -15.43 -16.76 -8.44
N SER A 1134 -15.77 -17.64 -9.38
CA SER A 1134 -14.78 -18.32 -10.23
C SER A 1134 -13.99 -17.33 -11.09
N LEU A 1135 -14.65 -16.31 -11.66
CA LEU A 1135 -13.96 -15.29 -12.45
C LEU A 1135 -13.04 -14.42 -11.58
N SER A 1136 -13.49 -14.03 -10.38
CA SER A 1136 -12.67 -13.30 -9.41
C SER A 1136 -11.42 -14.10 -9.02
N GLU A 1137 -11.55 -15.40 -8.73
CA GLU A 1137 -10.41 -16.27 -8.38
C GLU A 1137 -9.35 -16.34 -9.49
N ILE A 1138 -9.76 -16.32 -10.76
CA ILE A 1138 -8.84 -16.24 -11.91
C ILE A 1138 -8.19 -14.85 -11.97
N SER A 1139 -8.98 -13.80 -11.82
CA SER A 1139 -8.49 -12.42 -11.93
C SER A 1139 -7.40 -12.09 -10.90
N PHE A 1140 -7.52 -12.60 -9.67
CA PHE A 1140 -6.55 -12.38 -8.59
C PHE A 1140 -5.42 -13.43 -8.54
N ALA A 1141 -5.41 -14.42 -9.45
CA ALA A 1141 -4.46 -15.53 -9.46
C ALA A 1141 -4.41 -16.36 -8.15
N ASP A 1142 -5.48 -16.31 -7.35
CA ASP A 1142 -5.61 -17.03 -6.07
C ASP A 1142 -5.93 -18.52 -6.23
N HIS A 1143 -6.26 -18.95 -7.45
CA HIS A 1143 -6.45 -20.35 -7.75
C HIS A 1143 -5.09 -21.06 -7.71
N GLN A 1144 -4.76 -21.67 -6.55
CA GLN A 1144 -3.44 -22.28 -6.25
C GLN A 1144 -2.94 -23.28 -7.30
N THR A 1145 -3.82 -23.78 -8.17
CA THR A 1145 -3.51 -24.73 -9.25
C THR A 1145 -3.26 -24.11 -10.63
N LEU A 1146 -3.63 -22.84 -10.86
CA LEU A 1146 -3.67 -22.22 -12.21
C LEU A 1146 -2.53 -21.22 -12.48
N THR A 1147 -1.38 -21.36 -11.80
CA THR A 1147 -0.22 -20.49 -12.03
C THR A 1147 0.86 -21.18 -12.87
N PRO A 1148 1.50 -20.48 -13.83
CA PRO A 1148 1.32 -19.07 -14.22
C PRO A 1148 0.15 -18.83 -15.21
N LEU A 1149 -0.42 -17.62 -15.22
CA LEU A 1149 -1.51 -17.18 -16.12
C LEU A 1149 -0.98 -16.36 -17.31
N HIS A 1150 -1.58 -16.51 -18.49
CA HIS A 1150 -1.29 -15.69 -19.67
C HIS A 1150 -1.47 -14.18 -19.36
N PRO A 1151 -0.61 -13.28 -19.91
CA PRO A 1151 -0.66 -11.83 -19.65
C PRO A 1151 -2.05 -11.17 -19.74
N THR A 1152 -2.92 -11.64 -20.63
CA THR A 1152 -4.26 -11.07 -20.84
C THR A 1152 -5.39 -11.82 -20.12
N THR A 1153 -5.10 -12.92 -19.41
CA THR A 1153 -6.13 -13.78 -18.79
C THR A 1153 -6.94 -13.06 -17.71
N SER A 1154 -6.27 -12.41 -16.76
CA SER A 1154 -6.95 -11.74 -15.65
C SER A 1154 -7.85 -10.59 -16.12
N LEU A 1155 -7.42 -9.83 -17.13
CA LEU A 1155 -8.24 -8.79 -17.76
C LEU A 1155 -9.43 -9.37 -18.55
N ARG A 1156 -9.24 -10.49 -19.27
CA ARG A 1156 -10.34 -11.21 -19.94
C ARG A 1156 -11.40 -11.72 -18.96
N ALA A 1157 -10.98 -12.24 -17.81
CA ALA A 1157 -11.90 -12.71 -16.78
C ALA A 1157 -12.79 -11.56 -16.26
N ARG A 1158 -12.21 -10.38 -16.04
CA ARG A 1158 -12.95 -9.17 -15.63
C ARG A 1158 -13.88 -8.64 -16.72
N ILE A 1159 -13.47 -8.69 -17.99
CA ILE A 1159 -14.34 -8.34 -19.12
C ILE A 1159 -15.54 -9.30 -19.18
N LEU A 1160 -15.30 -10.60 -18.99
CA LEU A 1160 -16.36 -11.61 -18.98
C LEU A 1160 -17.31 -11.39 -17.80
N GLU A 1161 -16.77 -11.10 -16.62
CA GLU A 1161 -17.57 -10.77 -15.43
C GLU A 1161 -18.45 -9.55 -15.68
N ARG A 1162 -17.89 -8.47 -16.25
CA ARG A 1162 -18.64 -7.28 -16.64
C ARG A 1162 -19.78 -7.61 -17.62
N PHE A 1163 -19.54 -8.49 -18.59
CA PHE A 1163 -20.56 -8.87 -19.57
C PHE A 1163 -21.75 -9.64 -18.96
N PHE A 1164 -21.50 -10.49 -17.95
CA PHE A 1164 -22.55 -11.32 -17.34
C PHE A 1164 -23.24 -10.67 -16.13
N TYR A 1165 -22.53 -9.86 -15.35
CA TYR A 1165 -22.99 -9.39 -14.03
C TYR A 1165 -23.14 -7.87 -13.88
N ARG A 1166 -22.76 -7.08 -14.88
CA ARG A 1166 -23.04 -5.64 -14.96
C ARG A 1166 -23.92 -5.34 -16.17
#